data_AF-A0DTP5-F1
#
_entry.id   AF-A0DTP5-F1
#
_cell.length_a   1.000
_cell.length_b   1.000
_cell.length_c   1.000
_cell.angle_alpha   90.00
_cell.angle_beta   90.00
_cell.angle_gamma   90.00
#
_symmetry.space_group_name_H-M   'P 1'
#
loop_
_entity.id
_entity.type
_entity.pdbx_description
1 polymer ?
#
loop_
_entity_poly.entity_id
_entity_poly.type
_entity_poly.pdbx_seq_one_letter_code
_entity_poly.pdbx_strand_id
1 'polypeptide(L)'
;MNDDSQILTQEFQINLDNFELDSYFGYGLWSRYAPLGNIAQVGTIGILDSNCFHLHNAVSKSTQDLNLIVYDCLNYETLTIVRKIQFVTIDENWHKIEVKLDNQNFEYVWHYFQITQWPKQKRFELLIIQYPEVKLQQIVEDTLYPYKDAELILTFGGGLQIQSQNMIQILDGISKISFYPGSFLLYPLSFDKYEVSTDTAISTIQFKVECQCFSNWQTYLQNQELTWLDNILFTSQNPNCNSFSYTTWIKITNVHQTSQEFLYQIIKLSSNFENPQLTDDNLAAFQLFYKFMEGKTQLIFTTYSYTFPLVSLNLQNDPFLIKKEFDLINDIKLWHFVQVILKNNQLNISIIFYGNFIHYEYKSLLTVNQFHLVKFKLQYGNLLQTPNNYLSVNFVDTQFYNCFENIVVPEVHCHISCEDCDGPTSTNCLSCSKASNRIFKSEQKSCVCPYNTIDDQQCKDFQSYNAVLVKENTNDQKCLQGYFQFEEKCTKCPSIIRSTSITCLECYLYPQTWANDAFCQTNSFNNLQGTVTQYWQNVQQNFIYDGNDLLPRYSSYSEDLNEYLNIEFEQSLAQFRNFCFQGSSPFAIQRDQNQCYNCAMKSCLNCQIIASKAICLKCELVSELVDGICNDKHQPGYTEQKICQTPYYRTSTYECKLCSIENCQYCFEYLSNDLTKCTLYKNFQPFGFDDSYHLGCALCKDGFIFDFTSGICKYQQPQIINCIRSYINLQGQEICTLSTEDNFNVAPEIINCNRYIANCNQCLQTPQKVIKCILCEDGYATSVITGQCDKCKIQYAKICIEGDFFLMDEWVQLIQSFLMQFLPDQYLYPKPELELMRKQLPFECYPGYKPDHTGFCIKYCDSDCLQCVLNQDTPNSYQCVQCPLNYYKSPIISSESGKCMQCPQLCQLCQSRTEQEIKNINPYFVVTDQTIKYTYKCLEKAPDENIVIDPYNNIAKYCENSICTDNIQYQVIKIYDHSLMLIVIIVSLFSYNGFHMIIMAHKLNWIMLINQVELV
;
A
#
# COMPACT_ATOMS: atom_id res chain seq x y z
N MET A 1 10.24 -9.03 -27.70
CA MET A 1 11.01 -8.85 -26.44
C MET A 1 10.06 -8.26 -25.42
N ASN A 2 9.90 -8.88 -24.25
CA ASN A 2 9.31 -8.17 -23.11
C ASN A 2 10.30 -7.08 -22.66
N ASP A 3 9.81 -6.01 -22.02
CA ASP A 3 10.64 -4.87 -21.56
C ASP A 3 11.83 -5.32 -20.68
N ASP A 4 11.80 -6.53 -20.11
CA ASP A 4 12.82 -7.10 -19.22
C ASP A 4 13.89 -8.00 -19.90
N SER A 5 13.74 -8.33 -21.19
CA SER A 5 14.69 -9.22 -21.91
C SER A 5 15.72 -8.41 -22.69
N GLN A 6 16.98 -8.39 -22.25
CA GLN A 6 18.05 -7.62 -22.91
C GLN A 6 18.78 -8.36 -24.05
N ILE A 7 18.58 -9.67 -24.21
CA ILE A 7 19.11 -10.45 -25.34
C ILE A 7 18.00 -11.27 -25.96
N LEU A 8 17.93 -11.27 -27.28
CA LEU A 8 17.10 -12.20 -28.04
C LEU A 8 17.92 -12.75 -29.19
N THR A 9 17.88 -14.07 -29.35
CA THR A 9 18.50 -14.76 -30.46
C THR A 9 17.43 -15.46 -31.29
N GLN A 10 17.46 -15.28 -32.61
CA GLN A 10 16.54 -15.89 -33.56
C GLN A 10 17.31 -16.53 -34.71
N GLU A 11 17.01 -17.79 -35.01
CA GLU A 11 17.52 -18.42 -36.23
C GLU A 11 16.77 -17.90 -37.46
N PHE A 12 17.51 -17.62 -38.53
CA PHE A 12 16.97 -17.08 -39.76
C PHE A 12 17.60 -17.80 -40.95
N GLN A 13 16.77 -18.38 -41.82
CA GLN A 13 17.21 -19.05 -43.04
C GLN A 13 16.63 -18.34 -44.25
N ILE A 14 17.50 -17.89 -45.14
CA ILE A 14 17.13 -17.24 -46.39
C ILE A 14 16.99 -18.31 -47.46
N ASN A 15 15.75 -18.59 -47.86
CA ASN A 15 15.47 -19.39 -49.04
C ASN A 15 14.85 -18.51 -50.13
N LEU A 16 15.63 -18.27 -51.20
CA LEU A 16 15.22 -17.41 -52.32
C LEU A 16 13.98 -17.93 -53.07
N ASP A 17 13.66 -19.21 -52.96
CA ASP A 17 12.47 -19.79 -53.60
C ASP A 17 11.18 -19.42 -52.87
N ASN A 18 11.28 -18.98 -51.61
CA ASN A 18 10.13 -18.56 -50.81
C ASN A 18 9.68 -17.11 -51.07
N PHE A 19 10.40 -16.35 -51.89
CA PHE A 19 10.11 -14.94 -52.18
C PHE A 19 9.50 -14.74 -53.57
N GLU A 20 8.35 -14.06 -53.65
CA GLU A 20 7.83 -13.50 -54.91
C GLU A 20 8.54 -12.18 -55.27
N LEU A 21 8.28 -11.62 -56.46
CA LEU A 21 8.95 -10.39 -56.94
C LEU A 21 8.79 -9.22 -55.96
N ASP A 22 7.61 -9.04 -55.38
CA ASP A 22 7.31 -7.95 -54.44
C ASP A 22 7.37 -8.38 -52.97
N SER A 23 7.74 -9.63 -52.70
CA SER A 23 7.90 -10.11 -51.32
C SER A 23 9.19 -9.57 -50.71
N TYR A 24 9.11 -9.16 -49.46
CA TYR A 24 10.26 -8.77 -48.67
C TYR A 24 10.28 -9.50 -47.34
N PHE A 25 11.44 -9.44 -46.67
CA PHE A 25 11.51 -9.65 -45.24
C PHE A 25 12.01 -8.37 -44.57
N GLY A 26 11.49 -8.10 -43.38
CA GLY A 26 11.84 -6.91 -42.61
C GLY A 26 11.95 -7.22 -41.13
N TYR A 27 12.89 -6.56 -40.46
CA TYR A 27 12.96 -6.55 -39.01
C TYR A 27 13.60 -5.24 -38.55
N GLY A 28 13.35 -4.88 -37.30
CA GLY A 28 13.88 -3.63 -36.75
C GLY A 28 14.01 -3.68 -35.23
N LEU A 29 14.71 -2.70 -34.70
CA LEU A 29 14.95 -2.55 -33.28
C LEU A 29 14.79 -1.09 -32.89
N TRP A 30 13.93 -0.88 -31.91
CA TRP A 30 13.90 0.34 -31.14
C TRP A 30 14.83 0.19 -29.93
N SER A 31 15.70 1.14 -29.74
CA SER A 31 16.67 1.23 -28.65
C SER A 31 16.51 2.57 -27.95
N ARG A 32 16.44 2.57 -26.62
CA ARG A 32 16.41 3.79 -25.80
C ARG A 32 17.49 3.73 -24.75
N TYR A 33 18.43 4.66 -24.82
CA TYR A 33 19.57 4.75 -23.90
C TYR A 33 19.10 5.27 -22.53
N ALA A 34 19.31 4.49 -21.48
CA ALA A 34 18.93 4.81 -20.11
C ALA A 34 19.93 4.15 -19.15
N PRO A 35 21.16 4.68 -19.05
CA PRO A 35 22.28 4.00 -18.43
C PRO A 35 22.09 3.82 -16.93
N LEU A 36 21.26 4.69 -16.34
CA LEU A 36 20.89 4.63 -14.94
C LEU A 36 19.53 3.96 -14.66
N GLY A 37 18.96 3.25 -15.64
CA GLY A 37 17.75 2.44 -15.47
C GLY A 37 18.02 1.09 -14.78
N ASN A 38 16.95 0.37 -14.41
CA ASN A 38 17.11 -0.99 -13.89
C ASN A 38 17.46 -1.94 -15.05
N ILE A 39 18.74 -2.30 -15.14
CA ILE A 39 19.31 -3.09 -16.23
C ILE A 39 19.99 -4.32 -15.64
N ALA A 40 19.44 -5.50 -15.92
CA ALA A 40 20.08 -6.77 -15.60
C ALA A 40 21.24 -7.00 -16.59
N GLN A 41 22.48 -7.09 -16.11
CA GLN A 41 23.62 -7.41 -16.97
C GLN A 41 23.44 -8.82 -17.57
N VAL A 42 23.56 -8.92 -18.90
CA VAL A 42 23.49 -10.21 -19.60
C VAL A 42 24.80 -10.48 -20.35
N GLY A 43 25.49 -11.56 -19.96
CA GLY A 43 26.74 -12.01 -20.57
C GLY A 43 28.02 -11.60 -19.82
N THR A 44 29.17 -11.95 -20.40
CA THR A 44 30.50 -11.79 -19.78
C THR A 44 31.15 -10.44 -20.04
N ILE A 45 30.62 -9.65 -20.97
CA ILE A 45 31.10 -8.30 -21.29
C ILE A 45 30.26 -7.31 -20.50
N GLY A 46 30.90 -6.45 -19.72
CA GLY A 46 30.25 -5.41 -18.93
C GLY A 46 29.86 -4.18 -19.76
N ILE A 47 29.05 -3.29 -19.17
CA ILE A 47 28.68 -1.98 -19.75
C ILE A 47 29.90 -1.08 -19.95
N LEU A 48 30.95 -1.27 -19.14
CA LEU A 48 32.16 -0.44 -19.11
C LEU A 48 33.32 -0.99 -19.95
N ASP A 49 33.16 -2.14 -20.60
CA ASP A 49 34.26 -2.80 -21.30
C ASP A 49 34.66 -2.10 -22.61
N SER A 50 33.79 -1.23 -23.12
CA SER A 50 33.92 -0.51 -24.38
C SER A 50 32.96 0.69 -24.42
N ASN A 51 33.33 1.74 -25.17
CA ASN A 51 32.47 2.91 -25.43
C ASN A 51 31.51 2.66 -26.60
N CYS A 52 31.51 1.45 -27.14
CA CYS A 52 30.66 1.00 -28.22
C CYS A 52 29.68 -0.04 -27.68
N PHE A 53 28.40 0.16 -27.95
CA PHE A 53 27.30 -0.62 -27.43
C PHE A 53 26.61 -1.42 -28.52
N HIS A 54 26.47 -2.72 -28.29
CA HIS A 54 25.94 -3.65 -29.26
C HIS A 54 24.41 -3.57 -29.31
N LEU A 55 23.88 -3.37 -30.51
CA LEU A 55 22.44 -3.33 -30.75
C LEU A 55 21.97 -4.62 -31.43
N HIS A 56 22.68 -5.05 -32.48
CA HIS A 56 22.30 -6.22 -33.25
C HIS A 56 23.49 -6.79 -34.04
N ASN A 57 23.54 -8.10 -34.19
CA ASN A 57 24.42 -8.77 -35.14
C ASN A 57 23.75 -9.98 -35.81
N ALA A 58 24.26 -10.35 -36.98
CA ALA A 58 23.97 -11.61 -37.65
C ALA A 58 25.27 -12.39 -37.84
N VAL A 59 25.28 -13.66 -37.44
CA VAL A 59 26.42 -14.59 -37.62
C VAL A 59 25.98 -15.83 -38.37
N SER A 60 26.89 -16.45 -39.12
CA SER A 60 26.67 -17.73 -39.77
C SER A 60 26.37 -18.82 -38.73
N LYS A 61 25.31 -19.60 -38.94
CA LYS A 61 24.96 -20.72 -38.04
C LYS A 61 26.08 -21.76 -37.99
N SER A 62 26.77 -21.99 -39.12
CA SER A 62 27.78 -23.03 -39.26
C SER A 62 29.18 -22.58 -38.82
N THR A 63 29.62 -21.38 -39.25
CA THR A 63 30.99 -20.91 -39.02
C THR A 63 31.10 -19.91 -37.88
N GLN A 64 29.98 -19.33 -37.44
CA GLN A 64 29.92 -18.19 -36.50
C GLN A 64 30.58 -16.92 -37.04
N ASP A 65 30.83 -16.83 -38.34
CA ASP A 65 31.39 -15.63 -38.98
C ASP A 65 30.39 -14.48 -38.98
N LEU A 66 30.86 -13.28 -38.65
CA LEU A 66 30.05 -12.06 -38.60
C LEU A 66 29.63 -11.63 -40.01
N ASN A 67 28.33 -11.61 -40.24
CA ASN A 67 27.72 -11.17 -41.50
C ASN A 67 27.25 -9.72 -41.43
N LEU A 68 26.71 -9.31 -40.28
CA LEU A 68 26.20 -7.97 -40.04
C LEU A 68 26.39 -7.58 -38.58
N ILE A 69 26.66 -6.30 -38.33
CA ILE A 69 26.70 -5.72 -36.99
C ILE A 69 26.20 -4.27 -36.98
N VAL A 70 25.43 -3.95 -35.94
CA VAL A 70 24.87 -2.64 -35.63
C VAL A 70 25.22 -2.29 -34.19
N TYR A 71 25.86 -1.15 -33.99
CA TYR A 71 26.31 -0.70 -32.68
C TYR A 71 26.43 0.83 -32.62
N ASP A 72 26.26 1.38 -31.43
CA ASP A 72 26.42 2.83 -31.17
C ASP A 72 27.76 3.07 -30.47
N CYS A 73 28.59 3.97 -30.99
CA CYS A 73 29.83 4.37 -30.33
C CYS A 73 29.75 5.81 -29.79
N LEU A 74 30.07 5.95 -28.51
CA LEU A 74 30.31 7.24 -27.85
C LEU A 74 31.76 7.66 -28.09
N ASN A 75 31.96 8.81 -28.75
CA ASN A 75 33.28 9.45 -28.81
C ASN A 75 33.32 10.62 -27.82
N TYR A 76 34.09 10.44 -26.74
CA TYR A 76 34.25 11.43 -25.69
C TYR A 76 35.09 12.65 -26.09
N GLU A 77 36.04 12.49 -27.02
CA GLU A 77 36.90 13.60 -27.47
C GLU A 77 36.13 14.57 -28.36
N THR A 78 35.33 14.03 -29.28
CA THR A 78 34.55 14.83 -30.23
C THR A 78 33.17 15.18 -29.71
N LEU A 79 32.75 14.62 -28.57
CA LEU A 79 31.38 14.69 -28.07
C LEU A 79 30.39 14.30 -29.16
N THR A 80 30.53 13.12 -29.76
CA THR A 80 29.61 12.68 -30.81
C THR A 80 29.22 11.23 -30.62
N ILE A 81 28.02 10.90 -31.07
CA ILE A 81 27.49 9.55 -31.05
C ILE A 81 27.30 9.12 -32.49
N VAL A 82 27.88 7.97 -32.83
CA VAL A 82 27.83 7.43 -34.18
C VAL A 82 27.26 6.04 -34.12
N ARG A 83 26.10 5.84 -34.77
CA ARG A 83 25.57 4.52 -35.08
C ARG A 83 26.34 3.97 -36.27
N LYS A 84 27.02 2.84 -36.07
CA LYS A 84 27.78 2.14 -37.10
C LYS A 84 27.03 0.89 -37.51
N ILE A 85 26.85 0.73 -38.82
CA ILE A 85 26.23 -0.45 -39.43
C ILE A 85 27.23 -0.99 -40.43
N GLN A 86 27.65 -2.23 -40.23
CA GLN A 86 28.59 -2.90 -41.11
C GLN A 86 28.04 -4.25 -41.51
N PHE A 87 28.11 -4.57 -42.79
CA PHE A 87 27.67 -5.86 -43.30
C PHE A 87 28.46 -6.29 -44.52
N VAL A 88 28.49 -7.59 -44.77
CA VAL A 88 29.12 -8.20 -45.93
C VAL A 88 28.04 -8.82 -46.82
N THR A 89 28.13 -8.59 -48.13
CA THR A 89 27.22 -9.17 -49.12
C THR A 89 27.71 -10.53 -49.61
N ILE A 90 26.88 -11.22 -50.38
CA ILE A 90 27.21 -12.51 -50.99
C ILE A 90 28.46 -12.46 -51.89
N ASP A 91 28.77 -11.28 -52.45
CA ASP A 91 29.96 -11.03 -53.28
C ASP A 91 31.20 -10.71 -52.43
N GLU A 92 31.13 -10.92 -51.11
CA GLU A 92 32.17 -10.62 -50.11
C GLU A 92 32.57 -9.14 -50.02
N ASN A 93 31.71 -8.23 -50.51
CA ASN A 93 31.92 -6.79 -50.40
C ASN A 93 31.44 -6.29 -49.03
N TRP A 94 32.33 -5.60 -48.31
CA TRP A 94 32.00 -4.94 -47.04
C TRP A 94 31.43 -3.55 -47.26
N HIS A 95 30.30 -3.29 -46.60
CA HIS A 95 29.67 -1.98 -46.57
C HIS A 95 29.71 -1.43 -45.15
N LYS A 96 30.04 -0.14 -45.02
CA LYS A 96 30.08 0.59 -43.75
C LYS A 96 29.23 1.85 -43.87
N ILE A 97 28.26 1.98 -42.98
CA ILE A 97 27.36 3.12 -42.89
C ILE A 97 27.50 3.71 -41.48
N GLU A 98 27.70 5.02 -41.41
CA GLU A 98 27.83 5.77 -40.17
C GLU A 98 26.79 6.87 -40.10
N VAL A 99 25.99 6.88 -39.04
CA VAL A 99 24.95 7.89 -38.82
C VAL A 99 25.23 8.61 -37.51
N LYS A 100 25.40 9.93 -37.59
CA LYS A 100 25.56 10.79 -36.41
C LYS A 100 24.20 10.99 -35.76
N LEU A 101 24.12 10.69 -34.47
CA LEU A 101 22.94 10.92 -33.64
C LEU A 101 23.11 12.22 -32.85
N ASP A 102 22.00 12.89 -32.54
CA ASP A 102 22.05 14.13 -31.76
C ASP A 102 22.27 13.83 -30.28
N ASN A 103 23.37 14.36 -29.73
CA ASN A 103 23.76 14.09 -28.35
C ASN A 103 22.75 14.62 -27.33
N GLN A 104 22.07 15.74 -27.62
CA GLN A 104 21.13 16.33 -26.66
C GLN A 104 19.87 15.48 -26.46
N ASN A 105 19.55 14.69 -27.48
CA ASN A 105 18.34 13.90 -27.59
C ASN A 105 18.64 12.41 -27.76
N PHE A 106 19.82 11.94 -27.35
CA PHE A 106 20.17 10.52 -27.44
C PHE A 106 19.71 9.73 -26.21
N GLU A 107 19.89 10.31 -25.03
CA GLU A 107 19.37 9.77 -23.78
C GLU A 107 17.83 9.83 -23.79
N TYR A 108 17.16 8.84 -23.16
CA TYR A 108 15.70 8.69 -22.98
C TYR A 108 14.81 8.72 -24.24
N VAL A 109 15.35 9.07 -25.41
CA VAL A 109 14.64 9.08 -26.69
C VAL A 109 14.76 7.72 -27.38
N TRP A 110 13.67 7.31 -28.03
CA TRP A 110 13.64 6.09 -28.82
C TRP A 110 14.33 6.28 -30.17
N HIS A 111 15.29 5.40 -30.45
CA HIS A 111 16.01 5.30 -31.71
C HIS A 111 15.64 4.02 -32.42
N TYR A 112 15.21 4.10 -33.66
CA TYR A 112 14.87 2.95 -34.49
C TYR A 112 15.98 2.66 -35.48
N PHE A 113 16.24 1.39 -35.74
CA PHE A 113 16.79 0.97 -37.02
C PHE A 113 15.94 -0.16 -37.61
N GLN A 114 15.83 -0.22 -38.93
CA GLN A 114 15.14 -1.27 -39.65
C GLN A 114 15.93 -1.68 -40.90
N ILE A 115 15.92 -2.98 -41.14
CA ILE A 115 16.41 -3.62 -42.36
C ILE A 115 15.19 -4.17 -43.09
N THR A 116 15.01 -3.76 -44.34
CA THR A 116 13.99 -4.28 -45.25
C THR A 116 14.68 -4.77 -46.52
N GLN A 117 14.38 -5.99 -46.96
CA GLN A 117 15.04 -6.58 -48.11
C GLN A 117 14.04 -7.21 -49.07
N TRP A 118 14.13 -6.87 -50.35
CA TRP A 118 13.41 -7.50 -51.46
C TRP A 118 14.39 -8.34 -52.30
N PRO A 119 14.58 -9.64 -51.99
CA PRO A 119 15.64 -10.43 -52.62
C PRO A 119 15.49 -10.55 -54.14
N LYS A 120 14.26 -10.73 -54.64
CA LYS A 120 14.00 -10.84 -56.09
C LYS A 120 14.20 -9.54 -56.86
N GLN A 121 14.08 -8.38 -56.19
CA GLN A 121 14.34 -7.06 -56.78
C GLN A 121 15.79 -6.61 -56.59
N LYS A 122 16.60 -7.35 -55.82
CA LYS A 122 17.94 -6.93 -55.39
C LYS A 122 17.96 -5.55 -54.70
N ARG A 123 16.93 -5.27 -53.89
CA ARG A 123 16.79 -3.99 -53.18
C ARG A 123 16.92 -4.20 -51.68
N PHE A 124 17.89 -3.54 -51.08
CA PHE A 124 18.07 -3.44 -49.63
C PHE A 124 17.71 -2.03 -49.17
N GLU A 125 16.98 -1.90 -48.08
CA GLU A 125 16.66 -0.62 -47.47
C GLU A 125 17.02 -0.61 -45.99
N LEU A 126 17.71 0.46 -45.59
CA LEU A 126 18.07 0.77 -44.23
C LEU A 126 17.37 2.06 -43.80
N LEU A 127 16.60 1.97 -42.72
CA LEU A 127 15.90 3.10 -42.12
C LEU A 127 16.40 3.32 -40.69
N ILE A 128 16.74 4.56 -40.35
CA ILE A 128 17.12 4.98 -39.00
C ILE A 128 16.30 6.20 -38.61
N ILE A 129 15.62 6.09 -37.47
CA ILE A 129 14.79 7.16 -36.91
C ILE A 129 15.34 7.51 -35.52
N GLN A 130 15.53 8.78 -35.26
CA GLN A 130 15.64 9.31 -33.90
C GLN A 130 14.33 10.03 -33.64
N TYR A 131 13.40 9.37 -32.93
CA TYR A 131 12.00 9.77 -32.95
C TYR A 131 11.80 11.27 -32.65
N PRO A 132 10.94 11.97 -33.42
CA PRO A 132 10.20 11.52 -34.61
C PRO A 132 10.97 11.69 -35.93
N GLU A 133 12.22 12.13 -35.88
CA GLU A 133 13.01 12.52 -37.05
C GLU A 133 13.66 11.31 -37.75
N VAL A 134 13.43 11.17 -39.05
CA VAL A 134 14.18 10.22 -39.89
C VAL A 134 15.59 10.77 -40.08
N LYS A 135 16.60 10.04 -39.59
CA LYS A 135 18.03 10.42 -39.70
C LYS A 135 18.67 9.84 -40.95
N LEU A 136 18.24 8.66 -41.37
CA LEU A 136 18.70 8.01 -42.60
C LEU A 136 17.58 7.17 -43.18
N GLN A 137 17.37 7.29 -44.49
CA GLN A 137 16.68 6.29 -45.29
C GLN A 137 17.55 6.06 -46.53
N GLN A 138 18.18 4.90 -46.59
CA GLN A 138 19.13 4.56 -47.65
C GLN A 138 18.68 3.29 -48.35
N ILE A 139 18.57 3.37 -49.68
CA ILE A 139 18.29 2.24 -50.55
C ILE A 139 19.60 1.85 -51.24
N VAL A 140 19.98 0.58 -51.12
CA VAL A 140 21.11 -0.02 -51.82
C VAL A 140 20.55 -0.98 -52.86
N GLU A 141 20.74 -0.61 -54.12
CA GLU A 141 20.36 -1.43 -55.27
C GLU A 141 21.42 -2.52 -55.53
N ASP A 142 21.08 -3.47 -56.41
CA ASP A 142 21.93 -4.60 -56.82
C ASP A 142 22.38 -5.55 -55.69
N THR A 143 21.74 -5.53 -54.52
CA THR A 143 22.07 -6.39 -53.36
C THR A 143 20.97 -7.42 -53.09
N LEU A 144 21.29 -8.72 -53.15
CA LEU A 144 20.33 -9.82 -52.90
C LEU A 144 19.86 -9.88 -51.43
N TYR A 145 20.78 -9.67 -50.49
CA TYR A 145 20.53 -9.49 -49.05
C TYR A 145 21.83 -9.01 -48.37
N PRO A 146 21.77 -8.34 -47.21
CA PRO A 146 22.94 -7.76 -46.54
C PRO A 146 23.73 -8.80 -45.73
N TYR A 147 23.90 -10.01 -46.27
CA TYR A 147 24.62 -11.12 -45.63
C TYR A 147 25.41 -11.91 -46.69
N LYS A 148 26.51 -12.53 -46.25
CA LYS A 148 27.30 -13.49 -47.03
C LYS A 148 26.67 -14.89 -46.99
N ASP A 149 26.14 -15.28 -45.84
CA ASP A 149 25.59 -16.62 -45.57
C ASP A 149 24.05 -16.62 -45.57
N ALA A 150 23.46 -17.76 -45.94
CA ALA A 150 22.01 -17.95 -45.99
C ALA A 150 21.41 -18.49 -44.67
N GLU A 151 22.21 -19.15 -43.83
CA GLU A 151 21.79 -19.68 -42.52
C GLU A 151 22.42 -18.83 -41.42
N LEU A 152 21.58 -18.04 -40.75
CA LEU A 152 22.01 -16.98 -39.85
C LEU A 152 21.42 -17.17 -38.45
N ILE A 153 22.17 -16.68 -37.47
CA ILE A 153 21.70 -16.46 -36.10
C ILE A 153 21.69 -14.95 -35.87
N LEU A 154 20.50 -14.39 -35.76
CA LEU A 154 20.26 -12.98 -35.46
C LEU A 154 20.28 -12.80 -33.95
N THR A 155 21.11 -11.92 -33.43
CA THR A 155 21.13 -11.58 -32.00
C THR A 155 20.85 -10.09 -31.82
N PHE A 156 19.93 -9.75 -30.94
CA PHE A 156 19.54 -8.38 -30.59
C PHE A 156 19.92 -8.13 -29.14
N GLY A 157 20.67 -7.05 -28.88
CA GLY A 157 21.19 -6.69 -27.56
C GLY A 157 22.34 -7.57 -27.07
N GLY A 158 22.66 -7.48 -25.77
CA GLY A 158 23.79 -8.19 -25.16
C GLY A 158 25.15 -7.63 -25.53
N GLY A 159 26.24 -8.21 -25.00
CA GLY A 159 27.61 -7.86 -25.38
C GLY A 159 28.17 -8.77 -26.48
N LEU A 160 29.15 -8.29 -27.25
CA LEU A 160 29.78 -9.05 -28.33
C LEU A 160 31.32 -9.03 -28.23
N GLN A 161 31.92 -10.22 -28.22
CA GLN A 161 33.37 -10.40 -28.33
C GLN A 161 33.76 -10.80 -29.75
N ILE A 162 34.65 -10.04 -30.39
CA ILE A 162 35.14 -10.33 -31.74
C ILE A 162 36.50 -11.00 -31.62
N GLN A 163 36.59 -12.24 -32.10
CA GLN A 163 37.81 -13.05 -32.00
C GLN A 163 38.70 -12.97 -33.26
N SER A 164 38.12 -12.68 -34.42
CA SER A 164 38.86 -12.66 -35.70
C SER A 164 39.66 -11.37 -35.86
N GLN A 165 40.98 -11.49 -36.08
CA GLN A 165 41.89 -10.36 -36.30
C GLN A 165 41.51 -9.51 -37.52
N ASN A 166 41.04 -10.15 -38.60
CA ASN A 166 40.58 -9.44 -39.80
C ASN A 166 39.32 -8.62 -39.50
N MET A 167 38.39 -9.18 -38.71
CA MET A 167 37.19 -8.47 -38.28
C MET A 167 37.50 -7.32 -37.33
N ILE A 168 38.48 -7.48 -36.44
CA ILE A 168 38.95 -6.40 -35.56
C ILE A 168 39.47 -5.22 -36.39
N GLN A 169 40.23 -5.47 -37.46
CA GLN A 169 40.70 -4.40 -38.35
C GLN A 169 39.56 -3.69 -39.07
N ILE A 170 38.55 -4.43 -39.53
CA ILE A 170 37.34 -3.89 -40.17
C ILE A 170 36.53 -3.02 -39.19
N LEU A 171 36.51 -3.40 -37.91
CA LEU A 171 35.82 -2.69 -36.83
C LEU A 171 36.69 -1.64 -36.14
N ASP A 172 37.61 -1.02 -36.88
CA ASP A 172 38.49 0.06 -36.41
C ASP A 172 39.30 -0.31 -35.14
N GLY A 173 39.68 -1.58 -34.97
CA GLY A 173 40.44 -2.09 -33.82
C GLY A 173 39.60 -2.55 -32.62
N ILE A 174 38.27 -2.51 -32.72
CA ILE A 174 37.37 -2.89 -31.62
C ILE A 174 37.28 -4.42 -31.50
N SER A 175 37.67 -4.96 -30.34
CA SER A 175 37.59 -6.40 -30.04
C SER A 175 36.46 -6.78 -29.08
N LYS A 176 35.91 -5.80 -28.36
CA LYS A 176 34.77 -5.96 -27.45
C LYS A 176 33.77 -4.83 -27.67
N ILE A 177 32.49 -5.18 -27.68
CA ILE A 177 31.39 -4.24 -27.76
C ILE A 177 30.49 -4.52 -26.55
N SER A 178 30.34 -3.52 -25.71
CA SER A 178 29.56 -3.57 -24.46
C SER A 178 28.10 -3.87 -24.74
N PHE A 179 27.39 -4.44 -23.77
CA PHE A 179 25.93 -4.50 -23.87
C PHE A 179 25.33 -3.10 -23.80
N TYR A 180 24.21 -2.89 -24.50
CA TYR A 180 23.55 -1.59 -24.56
C TYR A 180 22.84 -1.23 -23.26
N PRO A 181 23.11 -0.06 -22.66
CA PRO A 181 22.56 0.27 -21.37
C PRO A 181 21.24 1.03 -21.51
N GLY A 182 20.17 0.26 -21.68
CA GLY A 182 18.85 0.80 -21.86
C GLY A 182 17.78 -0.26 -22.15
N SER A 183 16.76 0.16 -22.90
CA SER A 183 15.62 -0.69 -23.25
C SER A 183 15.59 -0.99 -24.75
N PHE A 184 15.09 -2.18 -25.10
CA PHE A 184 14.86 -2.61 -26.46
C PHE A 184 13.38 -2.92 -26.71
N LEU A 185 12.89 -2.55 -27.89
CA LEU A 185 11.63 -3.02 -28.43
C LEU A 185 11.87 -3.54 -29.84
N LEU A 186 11.68 -4.84 -30.02
CA LEU A 186 11.91 -5.49 -31.31
C LEU A 186 10.68 -5.34 -32.21
N TYR A 187 10.92 -4.90 -33.45
CA TYR A 187 10.00 -5.13 -34.56
C TYR A 187 10.33 -6.51 -35.16
N PRO A 188 9.47 -7.52 -34.91
CA PRO A 188 9.80 -8.91 -35.21
C PRO A 188 10.04 -9.13 -36.70
N LEU A 189 10.83 -10.16 -37.02
CA LEU A 189 11.02 -10.59 -38.40
C LEU A 189 9.67 -10.92 -39.05
N SER A 190 9.31 -10.15 -40.07
CA SER A 190 8.10 -10.33 -40.87
C SER A 190 8.46 -10.70 -42.30
N PHE A 191 7.56 -11.44 -42.95
CA PHE A 191 7.60 -11.76 -44.37
C PHE A 191 6.27 -11.33 -44.96
N ASP A 192 6.30 -10.31 -45.81
CA ASP A 192 5.07 -9.68 -46.32
C ASP A 192 5.23 -9.27 -47.79
N LYS A 193 4.09 -8.96 -48.43
CA LYS A 193 4.02 -8.44 -49.82
C LYS A 193 3.87 -6.92 -49.89
N TYR A 194 3.49 -6.28 -48.80
CA TYR A 194 3.24 -4.83 -48.75
C TYR A 194 4.22 -4.15 -47.83
N GLU A 195 4.95 -3.17 -48.35
CA GLU A 195 5.97 -2.40 -47.64
C GLU A 195 5.43 -1.87 -46.30
N VAL A 196 6.17 -2.10 -45.21
CA VAL A 196 5.90 -1.44 -43.93
C VAL A 196 6.13 0.04 -44.14
N SER A 197 5.07 0.85 -44.10
CA SER A 197 5.24 2.31 -44.16
C SER A 197 6.02 2.79 -42.94
N THR A 198 6.80 3.86 -43.10
CA THR A 198 7.42 4.60 -41.99
C THR A 198 6.40 4.95 -40.90
N ASP A 199 5.17 5.28 -41.29
CA ASP A 199 4.05 5.53 -40.38
C ASP A 199 3.69 4.31 -39.53
N THR A 200 3.77 3.10 -40.09
CA THR A 200 3.52 1.86 -39.36
C THR A 200 4.58 1.66 -38.29
N ALA A 201 5.87 1.83 -38.63
CA ALA A 201 6.96 1.73 -37.65
C ALA A 201 6.82 2.75 -36.51
N ILE A 202 6.51 4.02 -36.84
CA ILE A 202 6.28 5.12 -35.89
C ILE A 202 5.05 4.86 -35.01
N SER A 203 3.95 4.36 -35.58
CA SER A 203 2.70 4.09 -34.84
C SER A 203 2.88 3.07 -33.71
N THR A 204 3.81 2.12 -33.87
CA THR A 204 4.13 1.10 -32.85
C THR A 204 4.60 1.70 -31.51
N ILE A 205 5.15 2.91 -31.52
CA ILE A 205 5.75 3.55 -30.34
C ILE A 205 4.96 4.73 -29.78
N GLN A 206 3.94 5.23 -30.47
CA GLN A 206 3.24 6.48 -30.13
C GLN A 206 2.76 6.58 -28.66
N PHE A 207 2.58 5.47 -27.94
CA PHE A 207 2.20 5.45 -26.53
C PHE A 207 3.36 5.60 -25.51
N LYS A 208 4.64 5.57 -25.93
CA LYS A 208 5.83 5.51 -25.03
C LYS A 208 6.93 6.54 -25.35
N VAL A 209 6.60 7.59 -26.11
CA VAL A 209 7.56 8.51 -26.73
C VAL A 209 8.24 9.44 -25.72
N GLU A 210 7.44 10.13 -24.91
CA GLU A 210 7.94 11.11 -23.97
C GLU A 210 8.20 10.45 -22.62
N CYS A 211 9.19 10.97 -21.92
CA CYS A 211 9.38 10.67 -20.53
C CYS A 211 8.15 11.20 -19.78
N GLN A 212 7.22 10.30 -19.46
CA GLN A 212 6.01 10.63 -18.72
C GLN A 212 6.26 10.32 -17.25
N CYS A 213 6.04 11.32 -16.40
CA CYS A 213 6.24 11.15 -14.99
C CYS A 213 4.99 10.56 -14.34
N PHE A 214 5.11 9.35 -13.81
CA PHE A 214 4.06 8.68 -13.04
C PHE A 214 4.44 8.73 -11.56
N SER A 215 3.68 9.44 -10.73
CA SER A 215 3.95 9.52 -9.29
C SER A 215 3.92 8.14 -8.62
N ASN A 216 4.73 7.98 -7.57
CA ASN A 216 4.66 6.83 -6.67
C ASN A 216 3.27 6.72 -6.03
N TRP A 217 2.79 5.50 -5.78
CA TRP A 217 1.54 5.29 -5.03
C TRP A 217 1.72 5.60 -3.54
N GLN A 218 2.91 5.34 -3.01
CA GLN A 218 3.31 5.70 -1.66
C GLN A 218 4.28 6.86 -1.73
N THR A 219 3.81 8.05 -1.38
CA THR A 219 4.62 9.28 -1.31
C THR A 219 4.95 9.64 0.13
N TYR A 220 4.06 9.34 1.08
CA TYR A 220 4.27 9.52 2.52
C TYR A 220 5.00 8.31 3.11
N LEU A 221 6.12 8.57 3.80
CA LEU A 221 6.88 7.57 4.54
C LEU A 221 6.57 7.74 6.03
N GLN A 222 6.46 6.62 6.74
CA GLN A 222 6.14 6.64 8.18
C GLN A 222 7.21 7.38 8.97
N ASN A 223 6.80 8.06 10.04
CA ASN A 223 7.71 8.68 11.00
C ASN A 223 8.67 7.62 11.59
N GLN A 224 9.94 7.98 11.74
CA GLN A 224 10.99 7.07 12.21
C GLN A 224 11.79 7.71 13.34
N GLU A 225 12.07 6.95 14.38
CA GLU A 225 13.03 7.29 15.43
C GLU A 225 14.21 6.32 15.33
N LEU A 226 15.38 6.86 15.00
CA LEU A 226 16.61 6.11 14.84
C LEU A 226 17.46 6.31 16.10
N THR A 227 17.80 5.23 16.78
CA THR A 227 18.51 5.30 18.07
C THR A 227 19.95 4.82 17.97
N TRP A 228 20.28 3.99 16.98
CA TRP A 228 21.62 3.45 16.75
C TRP A 228 22.03 3.52 15.28
N LEU A 229 22.68 2.50 14.70
CA LEU A 229 23.11 2.43 13.29
C LEU A 229 21.96 2.12 12.31
N ASP A 230 20.75 2.48 12.71
CA ASP A 230 19.53 2.23 11.95
C ASP A 230 19.56 3.04 10.65
N ASN A 231 19.15 2.41 9.55
CA ASN A 231 18.89 3.08 8.29
C ASN A 231 17.60 2.55 7.66
N ILE A 232 16.94 3.43 6.92
CA ILE A 232 15.69 3.14 6.22
C ILE A 232 15.93 3.26 4.72
N LEU A 233 15.31 2.36 3.97
CA LEU A 233 15.44 2.25 2.53
C LEU A 233 14.05 2.28 1.89
N PHE A 234 13.85 3.22 0.99
CA PHE A 234 12.66 3.34 0.15
C PHE A 234 13.07 3.30 -1.32
N THR A 235 12.37 2.51 -2.13
CA THR A 235 12.60 2.44 -3.58
C THR A 235 11.35 2.94 -4.30
N SER A 236 11.52 3.86 -5.25
CA SER A 236 10.42 4.39 -6.05
C SER A 236 9.84 3.29 -6.95
N GLN A 237 8.51 3.21 -7.03
CA GLN A 237 7.86 2.23 -7.90
C GLN A 237 8.06 2.62 -9.38
N ASN A 238 7.97 3.92 -9.64
CA ASN A 238 8.05 4.50 -10.96
C ASN A 238 9.38 5.21 -11.18
N PRO A 239 9.88 5.24 -12.43
CA PRO A 239 11.05 6.03 -12.78
C PRO A 239 10.75 7.53 -12.75
N ASN A 240 11.78 8.35 -12.59
CA ASN A 240 11.64 9.80 -12.66
C ASN A 240 11.53 10.30 -14.10
N CYS A 241 11.12 11.57 -14.22
CA CYS A 241 11.28 12.31 -15.45
C CYS A 241 11.96 13.66 -15.22
N ASN A 242 13.26 13.62 -14.91
CA ASN A 242 14.08 14.80 -14.60
C ASN A 242 13.40 15.77 -13.63
N SER A 243 12.71 15.17 -12.67
CA SER A 243 12.02 15.85 -11.62
C SER A 243 11.90 14.89 -10.45
N PHE A 244 11.96 15.44 -9.26
CA PHE A 244 11.62 14.76 -8.02
C PHE A 244 11.43 15.82 -6.95
N SER A 245 10.75 15.45 -5.88
CA SER A 245 10.69 16.29 -4.69
C SER A 245 10.79 15.44 -3.44
N TYR A 246 11.54 15.95 -2.47
CA TYR A 246 11.79 15.32 -1.19
C TYR A 246 11.63 16.35 -0.08
N THR A 247 10.86 16.01 0.94
CA THR A 247 10.70 16.84 2.14
C THR A 247 10.70 16.01 3.40
N THR A 248 11.27 16.52 4.48
CA THR A 248 11.19 15.88 5.80
C THR A 248 11.49 16.87 6.92
N TRP A 249 10.98 16.57 8.10
CA TRP A 249 11.48 17.11 9.36
C TRP A 249 12.56 16.22 9.95
N ILE A 250 13.61 16.83 10.51
CA ILE A 250 14.71 16.13 11.14
C ILE A 250 14.98 16.74 12.52
N LYS A 251 15.13 15.87 13.53
CA LYS A 251 15.59 16.24 14.87
C LYS A 251 16.72 15.34 15.31
N ILE A 252 17.91 15.91 15.49
CA ILE A 252 19.01 15.19 16.10
C ILE A 252 18.84 15.28 17.62
N THR A 253 18.65 14.14 18.27
CA THR A 253 18.50 14.06 19.73
C THR A 253 19.88 13.97 20.39
N ASN A 254 20.72 13.07 19.90
CA ASN A 254 22.08 12.84 20.41
C ASN A 254 23.12 12.76 19.28
N VAL A 255 24.32 13.27 19.58
CA VAL A 255 25.52 13.14 18.74
C VAL A 255 26.50 12.27 19.51
N HIS A 256 26.71 11.05 19.04
CA HIS A 256 27.71 10.14 19.62
C HIS A 256 28.97 10.27 18.78
N GLN A 257 30.02 10.87 19.34
CA GLN A 257 31.26 11.14 18.62
C GLN A 257 32.47 10.87 19.52
N THR A 258 33.42 10.13 18.98
CA THR A 258 34.72 9.82 19.62
C THR A 258 35.90 10.34 18.82
N SER A 259 35.75 10.54 17.50
CA SER A 259 36.79 11.11 16.63
C SER A 259 36.78 12.64 16.64
N GLN A 260 37.92 13.28 16.34
CA GLN A 260 38.02 14.75 16.23
C GLN A 260 37.21 15.31 15.05
N GLU A 261 37.13 14.53 13.97
CA GLU A 261 36.35 14.83 12.78
C GLU A 261 35.47 13.63 12.45
N PHE A 262 34.22 13.91 12.08
CA PHE A 262 33.26 12.88 11.72
C PHE A 262 32.27 13.40 10.68
N LEU A 263 32.17 12.69 9.56
CA LEU A 263 31.22 12.97 8.49
C LEU A 263 30.02 12.02 8.61
N TYR A 264 28.87 12.60 8.84
CA TYR A 264 27.60 11.89 8.95
C TYR A 264 26.80 12.00 7.65
N GLN A 265 26.46 10.91 6.99
CA GLN A 265 25.59 10.94 5.81
C GLN A 265 24.16 10.61 6.23
N ILE A 266 23.29 11.62 6.22
CA ILE A 266 21.92 11.48 6.73
C ILE A 266 20.92 11.03 5.66
N ILE A 267 21.07 11.52 4.43
CA ILE A 267 20.15 11.25 3.31
C ILE A 267 20.99 10.96 2.08
N LYS A 268 20.60 9.94 1.32
CA LYS A 268 21.16 9.59 0.02
C LYS A 268 20.02 9.19 -0.93
N LEU A 269 19.88 9.95 -2.00
CA LEU A 269 18.97 9.64 -3.11
C LEU A 269 19.82 9.15 -4.28
N SER A 270 19.82 7.84 -4.50
CA SER A 270 20.59 7.17 -5.55
C SER A 270 19.68 6.49 -6.55
N SER A 271 20.20 6.05 -7.68
CA SER A 271 19.51 5.13 -8.59
C SER A 271 19.45 3.71 -7.99
N ASN A 272 18.37 2.99 -8.28
CA ASN A 272 18.19 1.61 -7.86
C ASN A 272 18.77 0.65 -8.91
N PHE A 273 20.07 0.36 -8.82
CA PHE A 273 20.74 -0.61 -9.70
C PHE A 273 20.87 -1.99 -9.11
N GLU A 274 20.76 -2.98 -10.00
CA GLU A 274 21.23 -4.34 -9.75
C GLU A 274 22.75 -4.48 -9.91
N ASN A 275 23.39 -3.66 -10.76
CA ASN A 275 24.83 -3.76 -11.02
C ASN A 275 25.69 -2.96 -10.01
N PRO A 276 26.51 -3.61 -9.16
CA PRO A 276 27.35 -2.93 -8.18
C PRO A 276 28.49 -2.10 -8.78
N GLN A 277 28.85 -2.28 -10.06
CA GLN A 277 29.84 -1.42 -10.72
C GLN A 277 29.31 0.00 -11.01
N LEU A 278 27.98 0.17 -11.01
CA LEU A 278 27.31 1.45 -11.24
C LEU A 278 26.75 2.08 -9.95
N THR A 279 26.94 1.43 -8.80
CA THR A 279 26.52 1.95 -7.49
C THR A 279 27.55 2.93 -6.91
N ASP A 280 28.10 3.81 -7.73
CA ASP A 280 29.02 4.85 -7.26
C ASP A 280 28.22 5.93 -6.49
N ASP A 281 28.73 6.31 -5.33
CA ASP A 281 28.14 7.34 -4.47
C ASP A 281 28.03 8.70 -5.17
N ASN A 282 28.92 8.99 -6.12
CA ASN A 282 28.97 10.23 -6.87
C ASN A 282 27.83 10.36 -7.90
N LEU A 283 27.12 9.27 -8.22
CA LEU A 283 25.94 9.28 -9.09
C LEU A 283 24.62 9.42 -8.31
N ALA A 284 24.69 9.76 -7.02
CA ALA A 284 23.51 10.09 -6.25
C ALA A 284 22.93 11.45 -6.69
N ALA A 285 21.64 11.45 -7.05
CA ALA A 285 20.91 12.66 -7.42
C ALA A 285 20.92 13.72 -6.31
N PHE A 286 20.96 13.29 -5.05
CA PHE A 286 21.14 14.16 -3.89
C PHE A 286 21.74 13.39 -2.71
N GLN A 287 22.66 14.01 -1.97
CA GLN A 287 23.10 13.51 -0.67
C GLN A 287 23.23 14.66 0.31
N LEU A 288 22.89 14.42 1.59
CA LEU A 288 23.07 15.37 2.67
C LEU A 288 23.97 14.76 3.74
N PHE A 289 24.93 15.56 4.20
CA PHE A 289 25.86 15.22 5.26
C PHE A 289 25.94 16.31 6.32
N TYR A 290 26.18 15.91 7.57
CA TYR A 290 26.68 16.79 8.63
C TYR A 290 28.13 16.46 8.90
N LYS A 291 28.99 17.47 8.85
CA LYS A 291 30.40 17.32 9.18
C LYS A 291 30.66 17.95 10.53
N PHE A 292 31.06 17.15 11.50
CA PHE A 292 31.45 17.59 12.84
C PHE A 292 32.97 17.69 12.91
N MET A 293 33.46 18.85 13.32
CA MET A 293 34.86 19.13 13.63
C MET A 293 34.92 19.82 15.00
N GLU A 294 36.10 19.85 15.62
CA GLU A 294 36.28 20.55 16.88
C GLU A 294 35.85 22.02 16.78
N GLY A 295 34.78 22.38 17.50
CA GLY A 295 34.21 23.74 17.51
C GLY A 295 33.46 24.17 16.25
N LYS A 296 33.29 23.29 15.25
CA LYS A 296 32.66 23.65 13.96
C LYS A 296 31.78 22.51 13.43
N THR A 297 30.54 22.83 13.06
CA THR A 297 29.66 21.90 12.35
C THR A 297 29.33 22.46 10.97
N GLN A 298 29.34 21.63 9.94
CA GLN A 298 28.99 22.05 8.58
C GLN A 298 27.88 21.17 8.01
N LEU A 299 27.00 21.78 7.22
CA LEU A 299 26.17 21.06 6.26
C LEU A 299 26.95 20.88 4.98
N ILE A 300 26.92 19.68 4.44
CA ILE A 300 27.46 19.39 3.12
C ILE A 300 26.36 18.71 2.34
N PHE A 301 26.09 19.16 1.13
CA PHE A 301 25.33 18.34 0.20
C PHE A 301 26.09 18.19 -1.10
N THR A 302 25.83 17.07 -1.74
CA THR A 302 26.40 16.70 -3.02
C THR A 302 25.30 16.29 -4.00
N THR A 303 25.55 16.53 -5.26
CA THR A 303 24.74 16.10 -6.39
C THR A 303 25.65 15.97 -7.60
N TYR A 304 25.17 15.44 -8.71
CA TYR A 304 25.93 15.42 -9.96
C TYR A 304 25.24 16.21 -11.07
N SER A 305 26.05 16.62 -12.03
CA SER A 305 25.59 17.17 -13.31
C SER A 305 26.52 16.66 -14.43
N TYR A 306 25.97 16.03 -15.46
CA TYR A 306 26.75 15.54 -16.60
C TYR A 306 26.60 16.42 -17.85
N THR A 307 27.52 16.23 -18.80
CA THR A 307 27.40 16.75 -20.17
C THR A 307 27.44 15.56 -21.11
N PHE A 308 26.36 15.29 -21.84
CA PHE A 308 26.32 14.15 -22.75
C PHE A 308 27.20 14.37 -24.00
N PRO A 309 27.98 13.39 -24.49
CA PRO A 309 28.11 12.00 -24.05
C PRO A 309 29.25 11.76 -23.03
N LEU A 310 29.85 12.79 -22.41
CA LEU A 310 30.84 12.64 -21.31
C LEU A 310 30.18 12.09 -20.05
N VAL A 311 29.74 10.84 -20.12
CA VAL A 311 29.44 9.99 -18.98
C VAL A 311 30.64 9.07 -18.84
N SER A 312 31.73 9.60 -18.29
CA SER A 312 32.83 8.74 -17.86
C SER A 312 32.40 8.11 -16.55
N LEU A 313 32.09 6.81 -16.58
CA LEU A 313 31.91 6.01 -15.37
C LEU A 313 33.27 5.74 -14.66
N ASN A 314 34.39 6.18 -15.26
CA ASN A 314 35.64 6.36 -14.55
C ASN A 314 35.58 7.69 -13.77
N LEU A 315 35.24 7.57 -12.48
CA LEU A 315 34.96 8.67 -11.56
C LEU A 315 36.19 9.11 -10.75
N GLN A 316 37.40 8.61 -11.05
CA GLN A 316 38.61 8.90 -10.26
C GLN A 316 38.99 10.39 -10.12
N ASN A 317 38.46 11.27 -10.98
CA ASN A 317 38.72 12.72 -10.96
C ASN A 317 37.47 13.58 -10.66
N ASP A 318 36.31 12.98 -10.33
CA ASP A 318 35.05 13.62 -9.91
C ASP A 318 34.60 14.90 -10.66
N PRO A 319 34.76 15.05 -12.01
CA PRO A 319 34.41 16.31 -12.67
C PRO A 319 32.91 16.63 -12.66
N PHE A 320 32.06 15.65 -12.34
CA PHE A 320 30.60 15.78 -12.36
C PHE A 320 29.99 16.11 -11.00
N LEU A 321 30.74 15.93 -9.91
CA LEU A 321 30.23 16.10 -8.56
C LEU A 321 30.18 17.58 -8.19
N ILE A 322 28.99 18.07 -7.87
CA ILE A 322 28.78 19.39 -7.31
C ILE A 322 28.67 19.24 -5.80
N LYS A 323 29.62 19.82 -5.07
CA LYS A 323 29.64 19.89 -3.61
C LYS A 323 29.37 21.30 -3.13
N LYS A 324 28.48 21.47 -2.15
CA LYS A 324 28.27 22.73 -1.43
C LYS A 324 28.39 22.50 0.06
N GLU A 325 29.02 23.45 0.74
CA GLU A 325 29.29 23.40 2.16
C GLU A 325 28.77 24.69 2.81
N PHE A 326 28.10 24.56 3.96
CA PHE A 326 27.62 25.67 4.77
C PHE A 326 28.11 25.49 6.20
N ASP A 327 28.69 26.52 6.77
CA ASP A 327 29.04 26.53 8.20
C ASP A 327 27.77 26.77 9.01
N LEU A 328 27.44 25.83 9.90
CA LEU A 328 26.29 25.98 10.79
C LEU A 328 26.62 26.97 11.90
N ILE A 329 25.84 28.04 11.98
CA ILE A 329 25.94 29.06 13.05
C ILE A 329 24.97 28.79 14.21
N ASN A 330 24.05 27.83 14.05
CA ASN A 330 23.04 27.45 15.03
C ASN A 330 23.32 26.07 15.62
N ASP A 331 22.59 25.71 16.69
CA ASP A 331 22.62 24.36 17.25
C ASP A 331 22.00 23.38 16.24
N ILE A 332 22.76 22.34 15.89
CA ILE A 332 22.34 21.28 14.96
C ILE A 332 21.21 20.42 15.55
N LYS A 333 21.05 20.41 16.88
CA LYS A 333 19.96 19.72 17.57
C LYS A 333 18.62 20.43 17.43
N LEU A 334 18.53 21.61 16.80
CA LEU A 334 17.24 22.23 16.49
C LEU A 334 16.46 21.38 15.49
N TRP A 335 15.13 21.44 15.57
CA TRP A 335 14.30 20.91 14.49
C TRP A 335 14.63 21.65 13.22
N HIS A 336 14.77 20.91 12.13
CA HIS A 336 14.98 21.51 10.83
C HIS A 336 14.19 20.80 9.74
N PHE A 337 13.73 21.61 8.80
CA PHE A 337 13.00 21.16 7.64
C PHE A 337 13.96 21.08 6.46
N VAL A 338 13.99 19.94 5.79
CA VAL A 338 14.78 19.73 4.57
C VAL A 338 13.81 19.65 3.40
N GLN A 339 14.07 20.44 2.37
CA GLN A 339 13.35 20.42 1.11
C GLN A 339 14.34 20.35 -0.05
N VAL A 340 14.11 19.41 -0.96
CA VAL A 340 14.88 19.23 -2.18
C VAL A 340 13.92 19.06 -3.34
N ILE A 341 14.02 19.90 -4.35
CA ILE A 341 13.14 19.89 -5.53
C ILE A 341 14.00 19.96 -6.77
N LEU A 342 13.89 18.95 -7.64
CA LEU A 342 14.37 19.01 -9.02
C LEU A 342 13.20 19.30 -9.94
N LYS A 343 13.30 20.37 -10.73
CA LYS A 343 12.34 20.69 -11.79
C LYS A 343 13.07 21.37 -12.94
N ASN A 344 12.90 20.87 -14.16
CA ASN A 344 13.47 21.47 -15.36
C ASN A 344 14.99 21.74 -15.24
N ASN A 345 15.77 20.73 -14.82
CA ASN A 345 17.21 20.86 -14.56
C ASN A 345 17.59 21.86 -13.44
N GLN A 346 16.64 22.37 -12.66
CA GLN A 346 16.91 23.22 -11.51
C GLN A 346 16.71 22.43 -10.22
N LEU A 347 17.79 22.20 -9.48
CA LEU A 347 17.79 21.58 -8.17
C LEU A 347 17.80 22.68 -7.11
N ASN A 348 16.66 22.85 -6.44
CA ASN A 348 16.49 23.75 -5.31
C ASN A 348 16.61 22.96 -4.01
N ILE A 349 17.53 23.36 -3.15
CA ILE A 349 17.79 22.76 -1.84
C ILE A 349 17.57 23.85 -0.80
N SER A 350 16.72 23.57 0.19
CA SER A 350 16.43 24.47 1.31
C SER A 350 16.46 23.68 2.61
N ILE A 351 17.28 24.12 3.57
CA ILE A 351 17.33 23.55 4.92
C ILE A 351 17.12 24.70 5.90
N ILE A 352 16.05 24.61 6.70
CA ILE A 352 15.66 25.67 7.63
C ILE A 352 15.67 25.12 9.05
N PHE A 353 16.49 25.67 9.95
CA PHE A 353 16.49 25.35 11.37
C PHE A 353 15.62 26.33 12.14
N TYR A 354 14.85 25.79 13.08
CA TYR A 354 13.86 26.52 13.87
C TYR A 354 14.33 26.65 15.32
N GLY A 355 14.73 27.86 15.72
CA GLY A 355 15.15 28.19 17.08
C GLY A 355 14.32 29.34 17.65
N ASN A 356 13.25 29.03 18.37
CA ASN A 356 12.29 30.02 18.89
C ASN A 356 11.77 30.93 17.74
N PHE A 357 11.98 32.25 17.83
CA PHE A 357 11.58 33.23 16.81
C PHE A 357 12.60 33.42 15.67
N ILE A 358 13.75 32.74 15.72
CA ILE A 358 14.81 32.88 14.72
C ILE A 358 14.82 31.65 13.84
N HIS A 359 14.82 31.87 12.53
CA HIS A 359 15.01 30.84 11.53
C HIS A 359 16.40 30.97 10.92
N TYR A 360 17.11 29.85 10.80
CA TYR A 360 18.41 29.79 10.13
C TYR A 360 18.24 29.01 8.84
N GLU A 361 18.33 29.71 7.71
CA GLU A 361 18.05 29.15 6.39
C GLU A 361 19.32 28.97 5.57
N TYR A 362 19.48 27.77 5.01
CA TYR A 362 20.59 27.39 4.14
C TYR A 362 20.00 26.94 2.80
N LYS A 363 20.15 27.78 1.78
CA LYS A 363 19.55 27.59 0.46
C LYS A 363 20.61 27.45 -0.63
N SER A 364 20.30 26.66 -1.64
CA SER A 364 21.08 26.59 -2.88
C SER A 364 20.20 26.25 -4.07
N LEU A 365 20.42 26.98 -5.16
CA LEU A 365 19.81 26.70 -6.45
C LEU A 365 20.93 26.30 -7.42
N LEU A 366 20.86 25.09 -7.94
CA LEU A 366 21.85 24.53 -8.86
C LEU A 366 21.19 24.18 -10.19
N THR A 367 21.85 24.50 -11.29
CA THR A 367 21.49 23.93 -12.60
C THR A 367 22.22 22.61 -12.76
N VAL A 368 21.47 21.52 -12.87
CA VAL A 368 21.99 20.16 -12.94
C VAL A 368 21.37 19.42 -14.12
N ASN A 369 22.18 18.64 -14.84
CA ASN A 369 21.69 17.65 -15.79
C ASN A 369 21.82 16.29 -15.13
N GLN A 370 20.69 15.71 -14.73
CA GLN A 370 20.62 14.39 -14.10
C GLN A 370 19.90 13.40 -15.02
N PHE A 371 20.21 12.11 -14.88
CA PHE A 371 19.67 11.10 -15.79
C PHE A 371 18.15 10.97 -15.64
N HIS A 372 17.49 10.73 -16.77
CA HIS A 372 16.07 10.45 -16.89
C HIS A 372 15.79 8.95 -16.75
N LEU A 373 14.53 8.62 -16.52
CA LEU A 373 14.04 7.23 -16.42
C LEU A 373 14.71 6.42 -15.30
N VAL A 374 15.16 7.09 -14.24
CA VAL A 374 15.82 6.50 -13.08
C VAL A 374 14.77 6.12 -12.04
N LYS A 375 14.75 4.85 -11.63
CA LYS A 375 14.06 4.46 -10.40
C LYS A 375 14.96 4.81 -9.22
N PHE A 376 14.47 5.65 -8.33
CA PHE A 376 15.24 6.13 -7.21
C PHE A 376 15.20 5.18 -6.01
N LYS A 377 16.30 5.13 -5.28
CA LYS A 377 16.50 4.49 -4.00
C LYS A 377 16.87 5.58 -2.99
N LEU A 378 15.92 5.95 -2.16
CA LEU A 378 16.08 6.88 -1.05
C LEU A 378 16.53 6.10 0.19
N GLN A 379 17.68 6.45 0.72
CA GLN A 379 18.19 5.95 1.99
C GLN A 379 18.31 7.12 2.96
N TYR A 380 17.90 6.92 4.20
CA TYR A 380 18.07 7.93 5.26
C TYR A 380 18.34 7.27 6.61
N GLY A 381 19.07 7.97 7.47
CA GLY A 381 19.52 7.48 8.77
C GLY A 381 21.04 7.44 8.90
N ASN A 382 21.57 6.38 9.50
CA ASN A 382 23.00 6.20 9.77
C ASN A 382 23.71 5.45 8.63
N LEU A 383 23.88 6.08 7.46
CA LEU A 383 24.32 5.42 6.21
C LEU A 383 25.81 5.05 6.14
N LEU A 384 26.70 5.87 6.69
CA LEU A 384 28.18 5.67 6.63
C LEU A 384 28.80 5.59 8.04
N GLN A 385 27.98 5.30 9.04
CA GLN A 385 28.33 5.51 10.43
C GLN A 385 28.91 4.28 11.11
N THR A 386 29.68 4.51 12.17
CA THR A 386 30.36 3.47 12.93
C THR A 386 29.78 3.40 14.34
N PRO A 387 29.92 2.28 15.07
CA PRO A 387 29.40 2.17 16.43
C PRO A 387 29.87 3.28 17.39
N ASN A 388 31.02 3.90 17.09
CA ASN A 388 31.61 4.96 17.90
C ASN A 388 31.29 6.39 17.41
N ASN A 389 30.73 6.53 16.20
CA ASN A 389 30.38 7.81 15.61
C ASN A 389 29.06 7.68 14.84
N TYR A 390 27.96 8.12 15.45
CA TYR A 390 26.59 8.00 14.93
C TYR A 390 25.67 9.07 15.54
N LEU A 391 24.46 9.21 14.99
CA LEU A 391 23.45 10.14 15.50
C LEU A 391 22.19 9.38 15.90
N SER A 392 21.56 9.83 16.99
CA SER A 392 20.17 9.50 17.27
C SER A 392 19.29 10.60 16.67
N VAL A 393 18.35 10.23 15.78
CA VAL A 393 17.64 11.17 14.91
C VAL A 393 16.18 10.76 14.72
N ASN A 394 15.27 11.73 14.78
CA ASN A 394 13.87 11.55 14.43
C ASN A 394 13.58 12.16 13.06
N PHE A 395 12.91 11.39 12.20
CA PHE A 395 12.37 11.80 10.92
C PHE A 395 10.84 11.85 11.01
N VAL A 396 10.25 13.00 10.65
CA VAL A 396 8.79 13.21 10.71
C VAL A 396 8.29 13.80 9.39
N ASP A 397 7.10 13.36 8.97
CA ASP A 397 6.44 13.78 7.72
C ASP A 397 7.35 13.69 6.50
N THR A 398 8.11 12.61 6.41
CA THR A 398 8.99 12.35 5.27
C THR A 398 8.12 12.04 4.04
N GLN A 399 8.33 12.80 2.97
CA GLN A 399 7.64 12.60 1.70
C GLN A 399 8.64 12.54 0.55
N PHE A 400 8.40 11.64 -0.39
CA PHE A 400 9.21 11.51 -1.59
C PHE A 400 8.33 11.27 -2.83
N TYR A 401 8.51 12.14 -3.82
CA TYR A 401 7.87 12.07 -5.12
C TYR A 401 8.96 11.92 -6.18
N ASN A 402 8.85 10.90 -7.04
CA ASN A 402 9.70 10.74 -8.22
C ASN A 402 9.32 11.71 -9.36
N CYS A 403 8.32 12.56 -9.13
CA CYS A 403 7.81 13.57 -10.06
C CYS A 403 7.72 14.91 -9.33
N PHE A 404 7.86 16.01 -10.07
CA PHE A 404 7.57 17.32 -9.49
C PHE A 404 6.08 17.43 -9.21
N GLU A 405 5.74 17.50 -7.93
CA GLU A 405 4.44 17.96 -7.45
C GLU A 405 4.60 19.33 -6.79
N ASN A 406 3.57 20.17 -6.88
CA ASN A 406 3.54 21.44 -6.16
C ASN A 406 3.44 21.12 -4.66
N ILE A 407 4.58 20.89 -4.02
CA ILE A 407 4.64 20.80 -2.57
C ILE A 407 4.35 22.18 -2.03
N VAL A 408 3.18 22.34 -1.41
CA VAL A 408 2.90 23.49 -0.57
C VAL A 408 3.89 23.41 0.58
N VAL A 409 4.90 24.28 0.57
CA VAL A 409 5.80 24.43 1.72
C VAL A 409 4.89 24.78 2.90
N PRO A 410 4.80 23.95 3.95
CA PRO A 410 4.06 24.37 5.12
C PRO A 410 4.71 25.65 5.62
N GLU A 411 3.95 26.74 5.76
CA GLU A 411 4.41 27.90 6.51
C GLU A 411 4.65 27.42 7.94
N VAL A 412 5.91 27.14 8.28
CA VAL A 412 6.23 26.57 9.56
C VAL A 412 6.32 27.69 10.59
N HIS A 413 5.22 27.87 11.30
CA HIS A 413 5.22 28.42 12.64
C HIS A 413 5.16 27.27 13.64
N CYS A 414 5.49 27.52 14.91
CA CYS A 414 4.94 26.66 15.96
C CYS A 414 3.47 26.43 15.64
N HIS A 415 2.97 25.20 15.86
CA HIS A 415 1.55 24.93 15.66
C HIS A 415 0.76 26.10 16.25
N ILE A 416 -0.15 26.71 15.48
CA ILE A 416 -0.72 28.06 15.72
C ILE A 416 -1.27 28.29 17.14
N SER A 417 -1.49 27.21 17.88
CA SER A 417 -1.88 27.20 19.29
C SER A 417 -0.77 27.50 20.31
N CYS A 418 0.51 27.29 19.98
CA CYS A 418 1.64 27.40 20.91
C CYS A 418 2.28 28.80 20.87
N GLU A 419 2.74 29.31 22.02
CA GLU A 419 3.65 30.47 22.07
C GLU A 419 5.08 29.99 21.81
N ASP A 420 5.49 29.00 22.62
CA ASP A 420 6.74 28.29 22.49
C ASP A 420 6.45 26.83 22.18
N CYS A 421 7.24 26.23 21.28
CA CYS A 421 7.15 24.82 20.94
C CYS A 421 8.53 24.19 20.80
N ASP A 422 8.62 22.89 21.07
CA ASP A 422 9.82 22.08 20.84
C ASP A 422 9.67 21.16 19.62
N GLY A 423 8.80 21.51 18.65
CA GLY A 423 8.50 20.76 17.43
C GLY A 423 7.28 21.30 16.67
N PRO A 424 7.02 20.83 15.43
CA PRO A 424 5.95 21.36 14.57
C PRO A 424 4.55 20.85 14.94
N THR A 425 4.43 19.87 15.84
CA THR A 425 3.14 19.26 16.16
C THR A 425 2.39 20.00 17.27
N SER A 426 1.08 19.83 17.34
CA SER A 426 0.23 20.39 18.41
C SER A 426 0.53 19.83 19.81
N THR A 427 1.30 18.73 19.89
CA THR A 427 1.76 18.09 21.13
C THR A 427 3.18 18.47 21.54
N ASN A 428 3.78 19.43 20.84
CA ASN A 428 5.09 19.98 21.15
C ASN A 428 5.01 21.39 21.75
N CYS A 429 3.84 21.83 22.23
CA CYS A 429 3.74 23.11 22.90
C CYS A 429 4.47 23.06 24.25
N LEU A 430 5.30 24.06 24.51
CA LEU A 430 5.87 24.34 25.84
C LEU A 430 5.04 25.38 26.60
N SER A 431 4.29 26.19 25.87
CA SER A 431 3.42 27.24 26.39
C SER A 431 2.35 27.58 25.34
N CYS A 432 1.24 28.18 25.78
CA CYS A 432 0.20 28.67 24.87
C CYS A 432 0.30 30.15 24.68
N SER A 433 0.12 30.60 23.44
CA SER A 433 0.12 32.02 23.12
C SER A 433 -0.95 32.72 23.94
N LYS A 434 -0.55 33.74 24.71
CA LYS A 434 -1.49 34.53 25.51
C LYS A 434 -2.60 35.17 24.68
N ALA A 435 -2.30 35.55 23.43
CA ALA A 435 -3.28 36.10 22.49
C ALA A 435 -4.30 35.05 22.02
N SER A 436 -4.00 33.78 22.27
CA SER A 436 -4.73 32.65 21.72
C SER A 436 -5.83 32.13 22.64
N ASN A 437 -5.88 32.58 23.91
CA ASN A 437 -6.84 32.15 24.94
C ASN A 437 -6.92 30.62 25.16
N ARG A 438 -5.89 29.88 24.73
CA ARG A 438 -5.79 28.43 24.92
C ARG A 438 -5.26 28.10 26.31
N ILE A 439 -5.70 26.98 26.85
CA ILE A 439 -5.22 26.43 28.12
C ILE A 439 -4.05 25.48 27.85
N PHE A 440 -2.91 25.74 28.49
CA PHE A 440 -1.76 24.85 28.43
C PHE A 440 -1.98 23.63 29.32
N LYS A 441 -1.77 22.45 28.75
CA LYS A 441 -1.84 21.16 29.44
C LYS A 441 -0.43 20.58 29.53
N SER A 442 0.20 20.76 30.69
CA SER A 442 1.63 20.50 30.90
C SER A 442 2.01 19.02 30.80
N GLU A 443 1.18 18.12 31.33
CA GLU A 443 1.37 16.66 31.23
C GLU A 443 1.35 16.17 29.77
N GLN A 444 0.74 16.93 28.85
CA GLN A 444 0.50 16.54 27.47
C GLN A 444 1.16 17.49 26.45
N LYS A 445 1.91 18.50 26.90
CA LYS A 445 2.59 19.51 26.06
C LYS A 445 1.71 20.09 24.93
N SER A 446 0.46 20.44 25.23
CA SER A 446 -0.50 20.90 24.21
C SER A 446 -1.31 22.10 24.66
N CYS A 447 -1.84 22.85 23.68
CA CYS A 447 -2.68 24.03 23.89
C CYS A 447 -4.08 23.79 23.34
N VAL A 448 -5.08 23.78 24.22
CA VAL A 448 -6.48 23.43 23.87
C VAL A 448 -7.45 24.58 24.14
N CYS A 449 -8.45 24.75 23.29
CA CYS A 449 -9.54 25.71 23.54
C CYS A 449 -10.52 25.21 24.61
N PRO A 450 -11.05 26.08 25.48
CA PRO A 450 -12.19 25.77 26.34
C PRO A 450 -13.45 25.30 25.57
N TYR A 451 -14.30 24.47 26.17
CA TYR A 451 -15.52 23.91 25.53
C TYR A 451 -16.56 24.96 25.08
N ASN A 452 -16.47 26.21 25.53
CA ASN A 452 -17.39 27.30 25.17
C ASN A 452 -16.79 28.30 24.17
N THR A 453 -15.66 27.96 23.53
CA THR A 453 -14.95 28.84 22.61
C THR A 453 -14.80 28.19 21.24
N ILE A 454 -14.83 29.01 20.20
CA ILE A 454 -14.59 28.58 18.81
C ILE A 454 -13.08 28.71 18.56
N ASP A 455 -12.48 27.62 18.08
CA ASP A 455 -11.08 27.59 17.65
C ASP A 455 -10.95 28.20 16.23
N ASP A 456 -10.81 29.53 16.17
CA ASP A 456 -10.66 30.33 14.93
C ASP A 456 -9.30 31.04 14.96
N GLN A 457 -8.23 30.25 14.96
CA GLN A 457 -6.84 30.65 15.23
C GLN A 457 -6.57 31.17 16.66
N GLN A 458 -7.59 31.73 17.32
CA GLN A 458 -7.66 32.04 18.74
C GLN A 458 -8.95 31.43 19.31
N CYS A 459 -8.96 31.09 20.59
CA CYS A 459 -10.18 30.68 21.28
C CYS A 459 -11.02 31.94 21.56
N LYS A 460 -12.07 32.09 20.78
CA LYS A 460 -13.00 33.21 20.86
C LYS A 460 -14.30 32.74 21.48
N ASP A 461 -14.80 33.48 22.46
CA ASP A 461 -16.15 33.27 22.97
C ASP A 461 -17.18 33.72 21.93
N PHE A 462 -18.44 33.29 22.09
CA PHE A 462 -19.51 33.71 21.19
C PHE A 462 -19.72 35.23 21.21
N GLN A 463 -19.47 35.89 22.35
CA GLN A 463 -19.64 37.32 22.54
C GLN A 463 -18.72 38.15 21.63
N SER A 464 -17.51 37.67 21.38
CA SER A 464 -16.53 38.31 20.49
C SER A 464 -16.95 38.37 19.01
N TYR A 465 -17.97 37.59 18.61
CA TYR A 465 -18.59 37.67 17.28
C TYR A 465 -19.78 38.64 17.21
N ASN A 466 -19.99 39.50 18.23
CA ASN A 466 -21.19 40.33 18.39
C ASN A 466 -22.49 39.50 18.35
N ALA A 467 -22.43 38.25 18.81
CA ALA A 467 -23.60 37.42 19.00
C ALA A 467 -24.40 37.93 20.21
N VAL A 468 -25.65 38.30 19.99
CA VAL A 468 -26.58 38.55 21.11
C VAL A 468 -27.31 37.25 21.38
N LEU A 469 -27.16 36.74 22.60
CA LEU A 469 -27.99 35.64 23.10
C LEU A 469 -29.41 36.19 23.28
N VAL A 470 -30.32 35.75 22.41
CA VAL A 470 -31.73 36.07 22.51
C VAL A 470 -32.41 34.86 23.11
N LYS A 471 -33.07 35.06 24.25
CA LYS A 471 -33.97 34.05 24.81
C LYS A 471 -35.08 33.82 23.80
N GLU A 472 -35.09 32.63 23.22
CA GLU A 472 -36.17 32.24 22.34
C GLU A 472 -37.41 31.97 23.21
N ASN A 473 -38.52 32.63 22.90
CA ASN A 473 -39.82 32.30 23.49
C ASN A 473 -40.33 31.02 22.78
N THR A 474 -39.69 29.88 23.05
CA THR A 474 -40.19 28.59 22.57
C THR A 474 -41.35 28.16 23.46
N ASN A 475 -42.57 28.44 23.00
CA ASN A 475 -43.76 27.70 23.44
C ASN A 475 -43.78 26.25 22.91
N ASP A 476 -42.75 25.83 22.17
CA ASP A 476 -42.62 24.44 21.71
C ASP A 476 -42.16 23.57 22.88
N GLN A 477 -43.07 22.74 23.40
CA GLN A 477 -42.79 21.66 24.35
C GLN A 477 -41.94 20.57 23.66
N LYS A 478 -40.67 20.88 23.45
CA LYS A 478 -39.66 19.96 22.94
C LYS A 478 -39.18 19.08 24.09
N CYS A 479 -39.24 17.77 23.91
CA CYS A 479 -38.85 16.81 24.94
C CYS A 479 -37.34 16.84 25.17
N LEU A 480 -36.92 16.61 26.42
CA LEU A 480 -35.50 16.53 26.78
C LEU A 480 -34.86 15.26 26.19
N GLN A 481 -33.53 15.27 26.07
CA GLN A 481 -32.75 14.10 25.69
C GLN A 481 -33.16 12.87 26.50
N GLY A 482 -33.43 11.75 25.82
CA GLY A 482 -33.91 10.52 26.44
C GLY A 482 -35.42 10.41 26.62
N TYR A 483 -36.19 11.34 26.06
CA TYR A 483 -37.65 11.33 26.01
C TYR A 483 -38.14 11.46 24.56
N PHE A 484 -39.26 10.82 24.23
CA PHE A 484 -39.96 10.93 22.96
C PHE A 484 -41.29 11.67 23.13
N GLN A 485 -41.80 12.25 22.05
CA GLN A 485 -43.03 13.02 22.03
C GLN A 485 -44.21 12.14 21.62
N PHE A 486 -45.29 12.18 22.41
CA PHE A 486 -46.56 11.54 22.08
C PHE A 486 -47.71 12.40 22.62
N GLU A 487 -48.66 12.78 21.76
CA GLU A 487 -49.82 13.63 22.13
C GLU A 487 -49.43 14.87 22.97
N GLU A 488 -48.38 15.58 22.53
CA GLU A 488 -47.84 16.78 23.20
C GLU A 488 -47.26 16.54 24.61
N LYS A 489 -47.11 15.29 25.04
CA LYS A 489 -46.42 14.90 26.28
C LYS A 489 -45.06 14.27 25.99
N CYS A 490 -44.16 14.41 26.95
CA CYS A 490 -42.82 13.83 26.89
C CYS A 490 -42.74 12.58 27.76
N THR A 491 -42.51 11.44 27.12
CA THR A 491 -42.41 10.13 27.77
C THR A 491 -40.99 9.60 27.65
N LYS A 492 -40.47 8.99 28.71
CA LYS A 492 -39.08 8.51 28.76
C LYS A 492 -38.88 7.33 27.80
N CYS A 493 -37.80 7.36 27.03
CA CYS A 493 -37.42 6.24 26.15
C CYS A 493 -37.18 4.94 26.96
N PRO A 494 -37.54 3.77 26.41
CA PRO A 494 -37.40 2.51 27.12
C PRO A 494 -35.91 2.12 27.28
N SER A 495 -35.65 1.31 28.29
CA SER A 495 -34.37 0.64 28.48
C SER A 495 -34.55 -0.87 28.46
N ILE A 496 -33.71 -1.55 27.69
CA ILE A 496 -33.67 -3.01 27.59
C ILE A 496 -32.81 -3.61 28.72
N ILE A 497 -31.86 -2.85 29.29
CA ILE A 497 -30.87 -3.38 30.24
C ILE A 497 -31.17 -2.96 31.69
N ARG A 498 -31.40 -1.67 31.97
CA ARG A 498 -31.73 -1.13 33.31
C ARG A 498 -32.55 0.15 33.21
N SER A 499 -33.57 0.31 34.05
CA SER A 499 -34.45 1.51 34.09
C SER A 499 -33.72 2.86 34.25
N THR A 500 -32.46 2.84 34.71
CA THR A 500 -31.59 4.00 34.91
C THR A 500 -30.71 4.35 33.71
N SER A 501 -30.58 3.48 32.70
CA SER A 501 -29.72 3.70 31.52
C SER A 501 -30.55 3.62 30.25
N ILE A 502 -30.60 4.67 29.43
CA ILE A 502 -31.30 4.61 28.13
C ILE A 502 -30.44 3.75 27.20
N THR A 503 -31.01 2.67 26.67
CA THR A 503 -30.29 1.77 25.75
C THR A 503 -30.87 1.76 24.35
N CYS A 504 -32.08 2.29 24.16
CA CYS A 504 -32.73 2.26 22.87
C CYS A 504 -32.27 3.40 21.95
N LEU A 505 -31.38 3.09 21.01
CA LEU A 505 -30.82 4.10 20.12
C LEU A 505 -31.88 4.66 19.16
N GLU A 506 -32.84 3.85 18.69
CA GLU A 506 -33.85 4.32 17.74
C GLU A 506 -34.82 5.34 18.36
N CYS A 507 -35.25 5.14 19.61
CA CYS A 507 -36.04 6.13 20.35
C CYS A 507 -35.26 7.42 20.59
N TYR A 508 -33.96 7.28 20.87
CA TYR A 508 -33.06 8.40 21.07
C TYR A 508 -32.85 9.21 19.79
N LEU A 509 -32.72 8.54 18.64
CA LEU A 509 -32.45 9.17 17.35
C LEU A 509 -33.69 9.82 16.71
N TYR A 510 -34.89 9.28 16.96
CA TYR A 510 -36.12 9.68 16.27
C TYR A 510 -37.27 10.06 17.23
N PRO A 511 -37.08 10.93 18.22
CA PRO A 511 -38.05 11.12 19.31
C PRO A 511 -39.42 11.70 18.89
N GLN A 512 -39.58 12.25 17.67
CA GLN A 512 -40.88 12.72 17.17
C GLN A 512 -41.73 11.61 16.58
N THR A 513 -41.09 10.72 15.84
CA THR A 513 -41.77 9.71 15.02
C THR A 513 -41.68 8.33 15.63
N TRP A 514 -40.82 8.14 16.62
CA TRP A 514 -40.62 6.84 17.25
C TRP A 514 -41.92 6.26 17.80
N ALA A 515 -42.83 7.07 18.36
CA ALA A 515 -44.11 6.55 18.83
C ALA A 515 -45.01 5.97 17.72
N ASN A 516 -44.81 6.38 16.46
CA ASN A 516 -45.56 5.85 15.31
C ASN A 516 -45.03 4.48 14.86
N ASP A 517 -43.76 4.19 15.16
CA ASP A 517 -43.08 2.95 14.83
C ASP A 517 -42.12 2.59 15.98
N ALA A 518 -42.71 2.24 17.12
CA ALA A 518 -42.02 2.16 18.40
C ALA A 518 -41.23 0.85 18.50
N PHE A 519 -40.06 0.79 17.86
CA PHE A 519 -39.19 -0.37 17.91
C PHE A 519 -37.81 -0.05 18.48
N CYS A 520 -37.14 -1.10 18.95
CA CYS A 520 -35.79 -1.01 19.47
C CYS A 520 -34.95 -2.19 19.02
N GLN A 521 -33.85 -1.93 18.32
CA GLN A 521 -33.00 -2.98 17.76
C GLN A 521 -31.54 -2.81 18.22
N THR A 522 -31.09 -1.57 18.40
CA THR A 522 -29.70 -1.26 18.67
C THR A 522 -29.50 -0.82 20.11
N ASN A 523 -28.69 -1.58 20.85
CA ASN A 523 -28.24 -1.21 22.19
C ASN A 523 -26.81 -0.63 22.15
N SER A 524 -26.57 0.45 22.89
CA SER A 524 -25.22 0.97 23.14
C SER A 524 -24.75 0.59 24.56
N PHE A 525 -23.49 0.15 24.69
CA PHE A 525 -22.84 -0.08 25.97
C PHE A 525 -21.47 0.62 26.00
N ASN A 526 -21.29 1.54 26.96
CA ASN A 526 -20.06 2.30 27.12
C ASN A 526 -19.23 1.71 28.27
N ASN A 527 -17.99 1.29 28.00
CA ASN A 527 -16.98 1.05 29.03
C ASN A 527 -16.06 2.28 29.14
N LEU A 528 -15.87 2.79 30.36
CA LEU A 528 -15.07 3.99 30.67
C LEU A 528 -13.56 3.84 30.39
N GLN A 529 -13.09 2.63 30.05
CA GLN A 529 -11.67 2.31 29.89
C GLN A 529 -11.11 2.61 28.49
N GLY A 530 -11.85 3.35 27.65
CA GLY A 530 -11.39 3.80 26.33
C GLY A 530 -11.47 2.77 25.20
N THR A 531 -12.24 1.70 25.40
CA THR A 531 -12.69 0.83 24.31
C THR A 531 -13.79 1.55 23.51
N VAL A 532 -13.72 1.46 22.18
CA VAL A 532 -14.76 1.99 21.28
C VAL A 532 -16.12 1.35 21.62
N THR A 533 -17.19 2.16 21.66
CA THR A 533 -18.55 1.69 21.95
C THR A 533 -18.97 0.67 20.90
N GLN A 534 -19.29 -0.56 21.34
CA GLN A 534 -19.88 -1.58 20.48
C GLN A 534 -21.40 -1.37 20.45
N TYR A 535 -21.95 -1.24 19.23
CA TYR A 535 -23.39 -1.31 19.01
C TYR A 535 -23.78 -2.77 18.86
N TRP A 536 -24.69 -3.23 19.71
CA TRP A 536 -25.21 -4.60 19.64
C TRP A 536 -26.56 -4.52 18.95
N GLN A 537 -26.65 -5.06 17.74
CA GLN A 537 -27.94 -5.32 17.11
C GLN A 537 -28.55 -6.55 17.79
N ASN A 538 -29.59 -6.33 18.58
CA ASN A 538 -30.41 -7.38 19.15
C ASN A 538 -31.63 -7.66 18.27
N VAL A 539 -32.41 -8.66 18.67
CA VAL A 539 -33.74 -8.90 18.08
C VAL A 539 -34.59 -7.65 18.26
N GLN A 540 -35.15 -7.14 17.17
CA GLN A 540 -36.03 -5.97 17.17
C GLN A 540 -37.18 -6.18 18.15
N GLN A 541 -37.25 -5.36 19.19
CA GLN A 541 -38.33 -5.33 20.17
C GLN A 541 -39.27 -4.18 19.83
N ASN A 542 -40.50 -4.51 19.44
CA ASN A 542 -41.54 -3.52 19.23
C ASN A 542 -42.20 -3.16 20.58
N PHE A 543 -42.79 -1.98 20.68
CA PHE A 543 -43.47 -1.45 21.86
C PHE A 543 -44.85 -0.91 21.45
N ILE A 544 -45.78 -0.94 22.41
CA ILE A 544 -47.07 -0.25 22.34
C ILE A 544 -47.10 0.74 23.50
N TYR A 545 -47.43 1.99 23.22
CA TYR A 545 -47.65 3.01 24.23
C TYR A 545 -49.15 3.17 24.48
N ASP A 546 -49.61 2.88 25.70
CA ASP A 546 -51.04 2.92 26.05
C ASP A 546 -51.49 4.28 26.64
N GLY A 547 -50.60 5.28 26.62
CA GLY A 547 -50.81 6.59 27.22
C GLY A 547 -50.27 6.74 28.65
N ASN A 548 -49.96 5.64 29.34
CA ASN A 548 -49.37 5.65 30.69
C ASN A 548 -48.00 4.94 30.75
N ASP A 549 -47.84 3.80 30.08
CA ASP A 549 -46.59 3.01 30.10
C ASP A 549 -46.26 2.42 28.71
N LEU A 550 -45.01 2.03 28.54
CA LEU A 550 -44.50 1.35 27.33
C LEU A 550 -44.48 -0.15 27.55
N LEU A 551 -45.30 -0.88 26.80
CA LEU A 551 -45.39 -2.34 26.87
C LEU A 551 -44.71 -2.99 25.65
N PRO A 552 -43.85 -4.02 25.83
CA PRO A 552 -43.27 -4.74 24.69
C PRO A 552 -44.34 -5.49 23.88
N ARG A 553 -44.32 -5.30 22.56
CA ARG A 553 -45.16 -5.98 21.56
C ARG A 553 -44.46 -7.25 21.06
N TYR A 554 -45.12 -8.40 21.18
CA TYR A 554 -44.55 -9.71 20.90
C TYR A 554 -44.83 -10.26 19.48
N SER A 555 -45.50 -9.50 18.60
CA SER A 555 -45.72 -9.86 17.18
C SER A 555 -45.44 -8.70 16.23
N SER A 556 -44.70 -8.97 15.14
CA SER A 556 -44.29 -8.01 14.09
C SER A 556 -45.19 -8.00 12.85
N TYR A 557 -46.21 -8.86 12.78
CA TYR A 557 -47.05 -9.02 11.59
C TYR A 557 -48.53 -9.02 11.95
N SER A 558 -49.16 -7.85 11.95
CA SER A 558 -50.51 -7.67 11.38
C SER A 558 -50.79 -6.17 11.29
N GLU A 559 -50.62 -5.58 10.11
CA GLU A 559 -51.00 -4.19 9.85
C GLU A 559 -52.52 -4.00 9.65
N ASP A 560 -53.32 -5.07 9.62
CA ASP A 560 -54.67 -5.00 9.02
C ASP A 560 -55.86 -5.54 9.85
N LEU A 561 -55.78 -5.68 11.18
CA LEU A 561 -56.97 -6.05 11.97
C LEU A 561 -57.12 -5.27 13.28
N ASN A 562 -58.32 -4.71 13.45
CA ASN A 562 -58.87 -3.99 14.62
C ASN A 562 -58.11 -4.23 15.92
N GLU A 563 -57.34 -3.20 16.30
CA GLU A 563 -56.37 -3.15 17.40
C GLU A 563 -56.95 -3.56 18.77
N TYR A 564 -58.26 -3.37 18.99
CA TYR A 564 -58.94 -3.70 20.24
C TYR A 564 -59.20 -5.20 20.46
N LEU A 565 -59.39 -5.99 19.39
CA LEU A 565 -59.66 -7.44 19.50
C LEU A 565 -58.37 -8.24 19.71
N ASN A 566 -57.22 -7.69 19.32
CA ASN A 566 -55.92 -8.37 19.40
C ASN A 566 -55.30 -8.33 20.80
N ILE A 567 -55.62 -7.34 21.65
CA ILE A 567 -55.03 -7.26 22.99
C ILE A 567 -55.57 -8.39 23.89
N GLU A 568 -56.87 -8.68 23.86
CA GLU A 568 -57.46 -9.83 24.59
C GLU A 568 -57.06 -11.19 23.96
N PHE A 569 -56.88 -11.23 22.64
CA PHE A 569 -56.47 -12.44 21.90
C PHE A 569 -54.97 -12.78 22.11
N GLU A 570 -54.07 -11.80 22.13
CA GLU A 570 -52.63 -11.97 22.40
C GLU A 570 -52.39 -12.35 23.87
N GLN A 571 -53.15 -11.79 24.82
CA GLN A 571 -53.08 -12.20 26.24
C GLN A 571 -53.50 -13.66 26.46
N SER A 572 -54.45 -14.16 25.67
CA SER A 572 -54.89 -15.56 25.73
C SER A 572 -53.97 -16.53 24.94
N LEU A 573 -53.23 -16.04 23.93
CA LEU A 573 -52.27 -16.84 23.15
C LEU A 573 -50.83 -16.87 23.71
N ALA A 574 -50.46 -15.95 24.60
CA ALA A 574 -49.13 -15.94 25.23
C ALA A 574 -48.81 -17.25 25.98
N GLN A 575 -49.84 -17.92 26.54
CA GLN A 575 -49.69 -19.24 27.17
C GLN A 575 -49.47 -20.36 26.13
N PHE A 576 -49.97 -20.21 24.90
CA PHE A 576 -49.88 -21.21 23.84
C PHE A 576 -48.60 -21.06 22.99
N ARG A 577 -48.08 -19.84 22.80
CA ARG A 577 -46.84 -19.59 22.02
C ARG A 577 -45.56 -20.08 22.69
N ASN A 578 -45.50 -20.11 24.03
CA ASN A 578 -44.38 -20.71 24.76
C ASN A 578 -44.16 -22.20 24.44
N PHE A 579 -45.18 -22.87 23.89
CA PHE A 579 -45.10 -24.25 23.45
C PHE A 579 -44.48 -24.41 22.04
N CYS A 580 -44.59 -23.41 21.15
CA CYS A 580 -44.14 -23.51 19.75
C CYS A 580 -42.71 -23.01 19.49
N PHE A 581 -42.16 -22.12 20.33
CA PHE A 581 -40.91 -21.40 20.03
C PHE A 581 -39.68 -21.85 20.83
N GLN A 582 -39.75 -22.88 21.68
CA GLN A 582 -38.61 -23.34 22.48
C GLN A 582 -37.55 -24.16 21.71
N GLY A 583 -37.62 -24.23 20.38
CA GLY A 583 -36.62 -24.95 19.60
C GLY A 583 -36.55 -24.51 18.15
N SER A 584 -35.90 -23.39 17.86
CA SER A 584 -35.56 -23.05 16.47
C SER A 584 -34.15 -22.48 16.37
N SER A 585 -33.30 -23.25 15.67
CA SER A 585 -32.06 -22.81 15.03
C SER A 585 -32.35 -21.75 13.95
N PRO A 586 -31.41 -20.82 13.69
CA PRO A 586 -31.65 -19.59 12.92
C PRO A 586 -31.91 -19.74 11.40
N PHE A 587 -31.95 -20.96 10.84
CA PHE A 587 -32.06 -21.15 9.39
C PHE A 587 -33.47 -21.39 8.83
N ALA A 588 -34.53 -21.29 9.65
CA ALA A 588 -35.90 -21.67 9.24
C ALA A 588 -36.84 -20.51 8.85
N ILE A 589 -36.35 -19.28 8.64
CA ILE A 589 -37.22 -18.11 8.41
C ILE A 589 -37.34 -17.78 6.92
N GLN A 590 -37.91 -18.68 6.11
CA GLN A 590 -38.61 -18.30 4.86
C GLN A 590 -39.54 -19.44 4.46
N ARG A 591 -40.78 -19.49 4.98
CA ARG A 591 -41.92 -20.13 4.31
C ARG A 591 -43.26 -19.81 4.98
N ASP A 592 -44.28 -19.87 4.13
CA ASP A 592 -45.66 -19.40 4.22
C ASP A 592 -46.42 -19.69 5.53
N GLN A 593 -47.15 -18.68 6.05
CA GLN A 593 -47.83 -18.69 7.35
C GLN A 593 -49.01 -19.69 7.45
N ASN A 594 -49.40 -20.34 6.36
CA ASN A 594 -50.53 -21.28 6.33
C ASN A 594 -50.17 -22.75 6.58
N GLN A 595 -48.91 -23.07 6.89
CA GLN A 595 -48.49 -24.44 7.20
C GLN A 595 -47.77 -24.49 8.56
N CYS A 596 -48.54 -24.34 9.66
CA CYS A 596 -48.05 -24.62 11.02
C CYS A 596 -47.85 -26.13 11.31
N TYR A 597 -47.46 -26.94 10.32
CA TYR A 597 -47.12 -28.35 10.53
C TYR A 597 -45.95 -28.76 9.63
N ASN A 598 -44.78 -28.15 9.87
CA ASN A 598 -43.52 -28.77 9.49
C ASN A 598 -42.87 -29.40 10.72
N CYS A 599 -42.18 -30.51 10.51
CA CYS A 599 -41.51 -31.21 11.58
C CYS A 599 -40.35 -30.39 12.13
N ALA A 600 -40.55 -29.81 13.31
CA ALA A 600 -39.48 -29.13 14.06
C ALA A 600 -38.42 -30.11 14.60
N MET A 601 -38.52 -31.41 14.32
CA MET A 601 -37.53 -32.40 14.70
C MET A 601 -36.40 -32.41 13.65
N LYS A 602 -35.15 -32.21 14.10
CA LYS A 602 -33.97 -32.19 13.24
C LYS A 602 -33.91 -33.44 12.35
N SER A 603 -33.62 -33.26 11.06
CA SER A 603 -33.47 -34.33 10.06
C SER A 603 -34.71 -35.24 9.88
N CYS A 604 -35.90 -34.76 10.25
CA CYS A 604 -37.17 -35.48 10.15
C CYS A 604 -38.03 -34.99 8.98
N LEU A 605 -38.25 -35.87 8.00
CA LEU A 605 -39.11 -35.61 6.83
C LEU A 605 -40.60 -35.61 7.21
N ASN A 606 -41.03 -36.61 7.98
CA ASN A 606 -42.43 -36.76 8.40
C ASN A 606 -42.48 -37.00 9.91
N CYS A 607 -43.35 -36.31 10.62
CA CYS A 607 -43.53 -36.41 12.07
C CYS A 607 -45.01 -36.40 12.43
N GLN A 608 -45.28 -36.87 13.64
CA GLN A 608 -46.59 -36.93 14.24
C GLN A 608 -46.50 -36.40 15.66
N ILE A 609 -47.47 -35.57 16.05
CA ILE A 609 -47.65 -35.16 17.44
C ILE A 609 -48.63 -36.14 18.08
N ILE A 610 -48.19 -36.85 19.13
CA ILE A 610 -49.06 -37.63 20.02
C ILE A 610 -49.21 -36.90 21.35
N ALA A 611 -50.23 -37.23 22.13
CA ALA A 611 -50.60 -36.50 23.35
C ALA A 611 -49.45 -36.30 24.36
N SER A 612 -48.41 -37.15 24.33
CA SER A 612 -47.27 -37.08 25.25
C SER A 612 -45.99 -36.49 24.65
N LYS A 613 -45.81 -36.46 23.32
CA LYS A 613 -44.60 -35.97 22.64
C LYS A 613 -44.76 -35.89 21.12
N ALA A 614 -43.89 -35.14 20.45
CA ALA A 614 -43.68 -35.28 19.01
C ALA A 614 -42.77 -36.48 18.73
N ILE A 615 -43.09 -37.26 17.70
CA ILE A 615 -42.26 -38.35 17.19
C ILE A 615 -42.06 -38.19 15.69
N CYS A 616 -40.85 -38.49 15.22
CA CYS A 616 -40.55 -38.62 13.82
C CYS A 616 -41.02 -39.97 13.30
N LEU A 617 -41.65 -39.97 12.13
CA LEU A 617 -42.09 -41.16 11.40
C LEU A 617 -41.12 -41.53 10.27
N LYS A 618 -40.36 -40.55 9.75
CA LYS A 618 -39.41 -40.77 8.65
C LYS A 618 -38.28 -39.74 8.69
N CYS A 619 -37.04 -40.20 8.67
CA CYS A 619 -35.85 -39.34 8.62
C CYS A 619 -35.38 -39.02 7.20
N GLU A 620 -34.61 -37.94 7.07
CA GLU A 620 -33.86 -37.59 5.87
C GLU A 620 -32.78 -38.63 5.53
N LEU A 621 -32.33 -38.65 4.26
CA LEU A 621 -31.49 -39.70 3.64
C LEU A 621 -30.21 -40.10 4.41
N VAL A 622 -29.71 -39.22 5.28
CA VAL A 622 -28.46 -39.39 6.05
C VAL A 622 -28.69 -39.67 7.54
N SER A 623 -29.94 -39.80 7.97
CA SER A 623 -30.35 -40.02 9.36
C SER A 623 -31.04 -41.37 9.57
N GLU A 624 -30.89 -41.94 10.75
CA GLU A 624 -31.57 -43.15 11.20
C GLU A 624 -32.68 -42.83 12.18
N LEU A 625 -33.86 -43.43 11.99
CA LEU A 625 -34.99 -43.27 12.91
C LEU A 625 -34.84 -44.22 14.10
N VAL A 626 -34.59 -43.69 15.29
CA VAL A 626 -34.50 -44.44 16.55
C VAL A 626 -35.50 -43.85 17.55
N ASP A 627 -36.46 -44.65 18.01
CA ASP A 627 -37.48 -44.28 19.01
C ASP A 627 -38.28 -42.99 18.70
N GLY A 628 -38.50 -42.74 17.41
CA GLY A 628 -39.20 -41.54 16.96
C GLY A 628 -38.33 -40.28 16.94
N ILE A 629 -37.01 -40.41 16.93
CA ILE A 629 -36.05 -39.30 16.75
C ILE A 629 -35.10 -39.67 15.61
N CYS A 630 -34.77 -38.71 14.77
CA CYS A 630 -33.76 -38.89 13.74
C CYS A 630 -32.39 -38.62 14.32
N ASN A 631 -31.54 -39.64 14.34
CA ASN A 631 -30.14 -39.51 14.68
C ASN A 631 -29.35 -39.44 13.38
N ASP A 632 -28.65 -38.32 13.17
CA ASP A 632 -27.73 -38.17 12.06
C ASP A 632 -26.71 -39.31 12.12
N LYS A 633 -26.56 -40.08 11.03
CA LYS A 633 -25.39 -40.95 10.88
C LYS A 633 -24.22 -40.01 10.67
N HIS A 634 -23.58 -39.57 11.74
CA HIS A 634 -22.24 -39.00 11.66
C HIS A 634 -21.38 -40.05 10.97
N GLN A 635 -21.09 -39.86 9.68
CA GLN A 635 -19.92 -40.48 9.10
C GLN A 635 -18.74 -39.92 9.92
N PRO A 636 -18.02 -40.76 10.68
CA PRO A 636 -16.83 -40.32 11.38
C PRO A 636 -15.80 -39.98 10.30
N GLY A 637 -15.63 -38.69 10.01
CA GLY A 637 -14.73 -38.23 8.94
C GLY A 637 -14.84 -36.74 8.61
N TYR A 638 -16.02 -36.13 8.78
CA TYR A 638 -16.22 -34.69 8.56
C TYR A 638 -16.70 -33.99 9.83
N THR A 639 -15.97 -34.14 10.94
CA THR A 639 -16.01 -33.10 11.98
C THR A 639 -15.32 -31.88 11.41
N GLU A 640 -15.98 -30.71 11.47
CA GLU A 640 -15.39 -29.39 11.23
C GLU A 640 -14.01 -29.34 11.92
N GLN A 641 -12.94 -29.55 11.15
CA GLN A 641 -11.60 -29.46 11.69
C GLN A 641 -11.39 -27.98 12.01
N LYS A 642 -11.34 -27.65 13.31
CA LYS A 642 -11.02 -26.30 13.75
C LYS A 642 -9.66 -25.91 13.17
N ILE A 643 -9.68 -24.94 12.27
CA ILE A 643 -8.48 -24.33 11.70
C ILE A 643 -7.74 -23.62 12.85
N CYS A 644 -6.49 -24.01 13.12
CA CYS A 644 -5.66 -23.37 14.14
C CYS A 644 -4.66 -22.43 13.45
N GLN A 645 -4.89 -21.11 13.52
CA GLN A 645 -3.95 -20.10 13.01
C GLN A 645 -2.93 -19.71 14.08
N THR A 646 -1.67 -19.50 13.71
CA THR A 646 -0.61 -18.98 14.58
C THR A 646 -1.08 -17.72 15.33
N PRO A 647 -0.85 -17.60 16.66
CA PRO A 647 0.04 -18.43 17.50
C PRO A 647 -0.60 -19.69 18.11
N TYR A 648 -1.77 -20.12 17.64
CA TYR A 648 -2.39 -21.37 18.10
C TYR A 648 -1.85 -22.57 17.31
N TYR A 649 -1.83 -23.74 17.94
CA TYR A 649 -1.43 -24.99 17.31
C TYR A 649 -2.44 -26.11 17.59
N ARG A 650 -2.39 -27.16 16.77
CA ARG A 650 -3.23 -28.35 16.89
C ARG A 650 -2.59 -29.34 17.87
N THR A 651 -3.32 -29.64 18.94
CA THR A 651 -2.95 -30.63 19.96
C THR A 651 -3.22 -32.06 19.48
N SER A 652 -2.68 -33.02 20.19
CA SER A 652 -2.85 -34.46 20.00
C SER A 652 -4.29 -34.96 20.16
N THR A 653 -5.17 -34.15 20.76
CA THR A 653 -6.61 -34.42 20.87
C THR A 653 -7.43 -33.63 19.85
N TYR A 654 -6.78 -33.00 18.87
CA TYR A 654 -7.38 -32.14 17.84
C TYR A 654 -8.02 -30.84 18.36
N GLU A 655 -7.63 -30.37 19.55
CA GLU A 655 -7.98 -29.02 20.05
C GLU A 655 -6.98 -27.98 19.55
N CYS A 656 -7.41 -26.73 19.35
CA CYS A 656 -6.50 -25.59 19.13
C CYS A 656 -6.10 -24.97 20.48
N LYS A 657 -4.81 -24.95 20.80
CA LYS A 657 -4.27 -24.30 22.01
C LYS A 657 -3.26 -23.22 21.67
N LEU A 658 -3.19 -22.18 22.49
CA LEU A 658 -2.18 -21.13 22.37
C LEU A 658 -0.79 -21.74 22.61
N CYS A 659 0.17 -21.40 21.74
CA CYS A 659 1.57 -21.80 21.92
C CYS A 659 2.16 -21.10 23.16
N SER A 660 2.57 -21.89 24.16
CA SER A 660 3.15 -21.37 25.42
C SER A 660 4.66 -21.13 25.34
N ILE A 661 5.31 -21.48 24.23
CA ILE A 661 6.74 -21.28 24.02
C ILE A 661 6.96 -19.86 23.48
N GLU A 662 7.58 -19.01 24.29
CA GLU A 662 7.90 -17.63 23.88
C GLU A 662 8.80 -17.64 22.63
N ASN A 663 8.55 -16.72 21.70
CA ASN A 663 9.26 -16.60 20.42
C ASN A 663 9.15 -17.81 19.48
N CYS A 664 8.26 -18.76 19.75
CA CYS A 664 7.90 -19.80 18.80
C CYS A 664 6.82 -19.32 17.81
N GLN A 665 7.01 -19.58 16.52
CA GLN A 665 6.03 -19.30 15.47
C GLN A 665 5.09 -20.49 15.23
N TYR A 666 5.61 -21.72 15.24
CA TYR A 666 4.83 -22.94 14.98
C TYR A 666 5.07 -24.00 16.06
N CYS A 667 4.14 -24.08 17.03
CA CYS A 667 4.14 -25.10 18.08
C CYS A 667 3.58 -26.44 17.59
N PHE A 668 3.98 -27.55 18.20
CA PHE A 668 3.40 -28.88 17.97
C PHE A 668 3.61 -29.82 19.17
N GLU A 669 2.83 -30.89 19.28
CA GLU A 669 3.01 -31.91 20.32
C GLU A 669 3.70 -33.16 19.76
N TYR A 670 4.60 -33.74 20.54
CA TYR A 670 5.31 -34.98 20.18
C TYR A 670 5.60 -35.85 21.40
N LEU A 671 5.80 -37.15 21.18
CA LEU A 671 6.32 -38.06 22.21
C LEU A 671 7.84 -38.20 22.08
N SER A 672 8.56 -37.97 23.17
CA SER A 672 10.04 -38.02 23.18
C SER A 672 10.60 -39.42 22.96
N ASN A 673 9.84 -40.46 23.30
CA ASN A 673 10.19 -41.87 23.08
C ASN A 673 9.78 -42.41 21.70
N ASP A 674 8.90 -41.72 20.98
CA ASP A 674 8.41 -42.12 19.66
C ASP A 674 8.05 -40.89 18.81
N LEU A 675 9.03 -40.41 18.03
CA LEU A 675 8.87 -39.25 17.15
C LEU A 675 7.88 -39.49 15.99
N THR A 676 7.47 -40.74 15.73
CA THR A 676 6.38 -41.02 14.77
C THR A 676 5.03 -40.53 15.29
N LYS A 677 4.89 -40.35 16.62
CA LYS A 677 3.74 -39.73 17.26
C LYS A 677 4.00 -38.23 17.44
N CYS A 678 3.63 -37.47 16.42
CA CYS A 678 3.80 -36.03 16.34
C CYS A 678 2.60 -35.37 15.65
N THR A 679 2.13 -34.22 16.15
CA THR A 679 0.97 -33.53 15.57
C THR A 679 1.27 -32.83 14.24
N LEU A 680 2.54 -32.80 13.81
CA LEU A 680 2.95 -32.33 12.48
C LEU A 680 2.59 -33.33 11.35
N TYR A 681 2.31 -34.59 11.67
CA TYR A 681 1.84 -35.55 10.65
C TYR A 681 0.37 -35.26 10.30
N LYS A 682 0.06 -35.06 9.01
CA LYS A 682 -1.32 -34.73 8.56
C LYS A 682 -2.38 -35.71 9.09
N ASN A 683 -2.01 -36.99 9.17
CA ASN A 683 -2.89 -38.09 9.59
C ASN A 683 -2.48 -38.69 10.94
N PHE A 684 -1.90 -37.89 11.85
CA PHE A 684 -1.52 -38.38 13.18
C PHE A 684 -2.75 -38.97 13.90
N GLN A 685 -2.55 -40.09 14.58
CA GLN A 685 -3.57 -40.66 15.45
C GLN A 685 -3.54 -39.95 16.80
N PRO A 686 -4.71 -39.72 17.45
CA PRO A 686 -4.73 -39.16 18.79
C PRO A 686 -3.81 -39.92 19.73
N PHE A 687 -3.07 -39.18 20.54
CA PHE A 687 -2.18 -39.80 21.52
C PHE A 687 -3.03 -40.51 22.58
N GLY A 688 -2.49 -41.60 23.15
CA GLY A 688 -3.17 -42.30 24.23
C GLY A 688 -3.35 -41.39 25.45
N PHE A 689 -4.41 -41.59 26.24
CA PHE A 689 -4.65 -40.80 27.45
C PHE A 689 -3.46 -40.86 28.44
N ASP A 690 -2.72 -41.97 28.44
CA ASP A 690 -1.54 -42.19 29.29
C ASP A 690 -0.21 -41.80 28.60
N ASP A 691 -0.23 -41.32 27.36
CA ASP A 691 0.98 -40.92 26.63
C ASP A 691 1.47 -39.54 27.14
N SER A 692 2.67 -39.48 27.72
CA SER A 692 3.28 -38.22 28.15
C SER A 692 3.87 -37.48 26.96
N TYR A 693 3.19 -36.44 26.48
CA TYR A 693 3.64 -35.62 25.36
C TYR A 693 4.42 -34.38 25.82
N HIS A 694 5.24 -33.85 24.91
CA HIS A 694 5.98 -32.61 25.07
C HIS A 694 5.55 -31.60 24.01
N LEU A 695 5.68 -30.32 24.34
CA LEU A 695 5.47 -29.22 23.40
C LEU A 695 6.80 -28.87 22.72
N GLY A 696 6.80 -28.86 21.39
CA GLY A 696 7.94 -28.51 20.55
C GLY A 696 7.68 -27.24 19.72
N CYS A 697 8.76 -26.66 19.20
CA CYS A 697 8.68 -25.57 18.24
C CYS A 697 9.34 -25.98 16.92
N ALA A 698 8.57 -25.96 15.82
CA ALA A 698 9.08 -26.27 14.48
C ALA A 698 9.81 -25.08 13.85
N LEU A 699 9.47 -23.86 14.26
CA LEU A 699 10.09 -22.62 13.79
C LEU A 699 10.04 -21.55 14.88
N CYS A 700 11.20 -21.08 15.34
CA CYS A 700 11.27 -19.89 16.19
C CYS A 700 11.31 -18.61 15.32
N LYS A 701 11.05 -17.45 15.94
CA LYS A 701 11.31 -16.13 15.32
C LYS A 701 12.79 -15.98 14.95
N ASP A 702 13.07 -15.13 13.99
CA ASP A 702 14.44 -14.88 13.51
C ASP A 702 15.39 -14.52 14.66
N GLY A 703 16.57 -15.15 14.66
CA GLY A 703 17.58 -15.01 15.72
C GLY A 703 17.40 -15.93 16.94
N PHE A 704 16.38 -16.80 16.94
CA PHE A 704 16.15 -17.78 18.01
C PHE A 704 16.30 -19.22 17.51
N ILE A 705 16.79 -20.11 18.38
CA ILE A 705 16.97 -21.55 18.14
C ILE A 705 16.13 -22.33 19.15
N PHE A 706 15.33 -23.29 18.69
CA PHE A 706 14.58 -24.16 19.61
C PHE A 706 15.49 -25.24 20.19
N ASP A 707 15.49 -25.37 21.52
CA ASP A 707 16.27 -26.40 22.20
C ASP A 707 15.36 -27.40 22.90
N PHE A 708 15.29 -28.61 22.34
CA PHE A 708 14.46 -29.72 22.81
C PHE A 708 14.82 -30.20 24.22
N THR A 709 16.05 -29.97 24.70
CA THR A 709 16.45 -30.32 26.07
C THR A 709 15.85 -29.37 27.11
N SER A 710 15.63 -28.11 26.71
CA SER A 710 15.09 -27.05 27.58
C SER A 710 13.63 -26.70 27.32
N GLY A 711 13.09 -27.07 26.15
CA GLY A 711 11.72 -26.77 25.74
C GLY A 711 11.46 -25.30 25.41
N ILE A 712 12.49 -24.49 25.11
CA ILE A 712 12.36 -23.05 24.84
C ILE A 712 13.10 -22.62 23.55
N CYS A 713 12.64 -21.53 22.92
CA CYS A 713 13.38 -20.82 21.88
C CYS A 713 14.39 -19.88 22.53
N LYS A 714 15.69 -20.15 22.39
CA LYS A 714 16.78 -19.35 22.97
C LYS A 714 17.32 -18.35 21.95
N TYR A 715 17.56 -17.11 22.37
CA TYR A 715 18.25 -16.14 21.54
C TYR A 715 19.73 -16.55 21.40
N GLN A 716 20.06 -17.17 20.28
CA GLN A 716 21.37 -17.77 20.04
C GLN A 716 21.59 -17.85 18.53
N GLN A 717 22.77 -17.47 18.07
CA GLN A 717 23.17 -17.68 16.68
C GLN A 717 23.61 -19.13 16.46
N PRO A 718 23.32 -19.72 15.28
CA PRO A 718 23.75 -21.08 14.98
C PRO A 718 25.26 -21.26 15.10
N GLN A 719 25.71 -22.37 15.71
CA GLN A 719 27.14 -22.69 15.79
C GLN A 719 27.67 -23.36 14.51
N ILE A 720 26.76 -23.92 13.71
CA ILE A 720 27.09 -24.52 12.41
C ILE A 720 27.43 -23.40 11.42
N ILE A 721 28.63 -23.47 10.84
CA ILE A 721 29.12 -22.49 9.86
C ILE A 721 28.12 -22.41 8.69
N ASN A 722 27.77 -21.18 8.30
CA ASN A 722 26.79 -20.85 7.25
C ASN A 722 25.34 -21.25 7.54
N CYS A 723 25.03 -21.67 8.76
CA CYS A 723 23.65 -21.92 9.15
C CYS A 723 22.96 -20.61 9.58
N ILE A 724 21.77 -20.35 9.06
CA ILE A 724 20.89 -19.23 9.46
C ILE A 724 19.90 -19.71 10.52
N ARG A 725 19.37 -20.92 10.31
CA ARG A 725 18.28 -21.48 11.12
C ARG A 725 18.61 -22.90 11.55
N SER A 726 18.60 -23.15 12.85
CA SER A 726 18.85 -24.47 13.43
C SER A 726 17.92 -24.76 14.61
N TYR A 727 17.93 -26.02 15.07
CA TYR A 727 17.37 -26.44 16.35
C TYR A 727 18.33 -27.40 17.05
N ILE A 728 18.24 -27.50 18.38
CA ILE A 728 19.02 -28.45 19.18
C ILE A 728 18.14 -29.65 19.50
N ASN A 729 18.47 -30.83 18.95
CA ASN A 729 17.66 -32.05 19.08
C ASN A 729 17.66 -32.63 20.51
N LEU A 730 16.91 -33.71 20.72
CA LEU A 730 16.79 -34.39 22.03
C LEU A 730 18.13 -34.92 22.59
N GLN A 731 19.14 -35.11 21.73
CA GLN A 731 20.48 -35.53 22.10
C GLN A 731 21.43 -34.35 22.37
N GLY A 732 20.95 -33.11 22.31
CA GLY A 732 21.75 -31.90 22.50
C GLY A 732 22.61 -31.52 21.28
N GLN A 733 22.33 -32.08 20.10
CA GLN A 733 23.04 -31.77 18.87
C GLN A 733 22.30 -30.69 18.08
N GLU A 734 23.03 -29.67 17.65
CA GLU A 734 22.48 -28.66 16.75
C GLU A 734 22.33 -29.23 15.34
N ILE A 735 21.17 -29.00 14.73
CA ILE A 735 20.80 -29.45 13.38
C ILE A 735 20.43 -28.23 12.55
N CYS A 736 21.12 -28.03 11.42
CA CYS A 736 20.84 -26.93 10.51
C CYS A 736 19.65 -27.23 9.61
N THR A 737 18.74 -26.27 9.49
CA THR A 737 17.53 -26.36 8.64
C THR A 737 17.56 -25.35 7.49
N LEU A 738 18.24 -24.20 7.63
CA LEU A 738 18.42 -23.21 6.55
C LEU A 738 19.86 -22.70 6.52
N SER A 739 20.45 -22.68 5.32
CA SER A 739 21.82 -22.24 5.07
C SER A 739 21.88 -20.93 4.27
N THR A 740 22.87 -20.07 4.58
CA THR A 740 23.25 -18.92 3.73
C THR A 740 23.97 -19.37 2.47
N GLU A 741 24.68 -20.50 2.56
CA GLU A 741 25.41 -21.05 1.44
C GLU A 741 24.49 -21.82 0.51
N ASP A 742 24.85 -21.68 -0.75
CA ASP A 742 24.29 -22.27 -1.95
C ASP A 742 24.53 -23.80 -2.05
N ASN A 743 24.47 -24.50 -0.92
CA ASN A 743 24.94 -25.86 -0.71
C ASN A 743 23.97 -26.68 0.18
N PHE A 744 23.19 -27.55 -0.45
CA PHE A 744 22.23 -28.44 0.22
C PHE A 744 22.87 -29.51 1.14
N ASN A 745 24.21 -29.60 1.20
CA ASN A 745 24.89 -30.48 2.15
C ASN A 745 24.97 -29.88 3.56
N VAL A 746 24.82 -28.55 3.70
CA VAL A 746 24.80 -27.87 5.00
C VAL A 746 23.41 -27.97 5.63
N ALA A 747 22.38 -27.70 4.84
CA ALA A 747 20.98 -27.81 5.22
C ALA A 747 20.10 -28.17 4.01
N PRO A 748 18.93 -28.81 4.21
CA PRO A 748 18.00 -29.08 3.12
C PRO A 748 17.44 -27.83 2.46
N GLU A 749 17.46 -26.69 3.16
CA GLU A 749 16.97 -25.39 2.70
C GLU A 749 18.13 -24.42 2.50
N ILE A 750 18.00 -23.59 1.47
CA ILE A 750 18.93 -22.49 1.19
C ILE A 750 18.14 -21.23 0.78
N ILE A 751 18.80 -20.09 0.91
CA ILE A 751 18.35 -18.81 0.35
C ILE A 751 18.92 -18.59 -1.06
N ASN A 752 18.52 -17.51 -1.74
CA ASN A 752 19.01 -17.10 -3.07
C ASN A 752 18.69 -18.10 -4.20
N CYS A 753 17.49 -18.66 -4.16
CA CYS A 753 17.07 -19.72 -5.08
C CYS A 753 16.69 -19.26 -6.49
N ASN A 754 16.79 -17.96 -6.78
CA ASN A 754 16.56 -17.39 -8.11
C ASN A 754 17.39 -18.04 -9.21
N ARG A 755 18.57 -18.56 -8.88
CA ARG A 755 19.42 -19.32 -9.82
C ARG A 755 18.85 -20.69 -10.22
N TYR A 756 17.96 -21.25 -9.41
CA TYR A 756 17.34 -22.56 -9.64
C TYR A 756 15.91 -22.43 -10.16
N ILE A 757 15.15 -21.50 -9.60
CA ILE A 757 13.72 -21.30 -9.88
C ILE A 757 13.49 -19.79 -9.92
N ALA A 758 12.94 -19.28 -11.03
CA ALA A 758 12.68 -17.84 -11.17
C ALA A 758 11.70 -17.32 -10.11
N ASN A 759 11.95 -16.11 -9.61
CA ASN A 759 11.18 -15.44 -8.55
C ASN A 759 11.12 -16.22 -7.23
N CYS A 760 12.14 -17.02 -6.91
CA CYS A 760 12.21 -17.86 -5.72
C CYS A 760 13.28 -17.37 -4.73
N ASN A 761 12.84 -16.89 -3.57
CA ASN A 761 13.71 -16.41 -2.51
C ASN A 761 14.32 -17.57 -1.70
N GLN A 762 13.50 -18.58 -1.35
CA GLN A 762 13.92 -19.74 -0.56
C GLN A 762 13.44 -21.03 -1.19
N CYS A 763 14.30 -22.02 -1.25
CA CYS A 763 14.03 -23.32 -1.83
C CYS A 763 14.67 -24.41 -0.99
N LEU A 764 14.11 -25.61 -1.10
CA LEU A 764 14.62 -26.81 -0.48
C LEU A 764 14.93 -27.88 -1.51
N GLN A 765 15.88 -28.75 -1.18
CA GLN A 765 16.12 -29.98 -1.90
C GLN A 765 15.43 -31.13 -1.18
N THR A 766 14.42 -31.70 -1.82
CA THR A 766 13.72 -32.90 -1.32
C THR A 766 14.67 -34.11 -1.23
N PRO A 767 14.32 -35.17 -0.49
CA PRO A 767 15.13 -36.38 -0.44
C PRO A 767 15.36 -37.05 -1.80
N GLN A 768 14.44 -36.84 -2.75
CA GLN A 768 14.56 -37.30 -4.14
C GLN A 768 15.45 -36.38 -5.00
N LYS A 769 16.18 -35.45 -4.37
CA LYS A 769 17.05 -34.44 -5.00
C LYS A 769 16.34 -33.45 -5.93
N VAL A 770 15.02 -33.33 -5.82
CA VAL A 770 14.23 -32.31 -6.54
C VAL A 770 14.26 -31.00 -5.75
N ILE A 771 14.63 -29.91 -6.40
CA ILE A 771 14.60 -28.56 -5.82
C ILE A 771 13.19 -28.00 -5.97
N LYS A 772 12.63 -27.48 -4.88
CA LYS A 772 11.31 -26.83 -4.85
C LYS A 772 11.41 -25.48 -4.15
N CYS A 773 10.77 -24.47 -4.71
CA CYS A 773 10.57 -23.22 -4.01
C CYS A 773 9.61 -23.43 -2.85
N ILE A 774 9.88 -22.77 -1.72
CA ILE A 774 9.00 -22.70 -0.55
C ILE A 774 8.58 -21.26 -0.21
N LEU A 775 9.35 -20.27 -0.69
CA LEU A 775 9.03 -18.86 -0.54
C LEU A 775 9.42 -18.10 -1.81
N CYS A 776 8.43 -17.51 -2.47
CA CYS A 776 8.64 -16.72 -3.68
C CYS A 776 8.94 -15.25 -3.35
N GLU A 777 9.28 -14.47 -4.39
CA GLU A 777 9.32 -13.02 -4.36
C GLU A 777 7.92 -12.40 -4.21
N ASP A 778 7.89 -11.13 -3.82
CA ASP A 778 6.65 -10.35 -3.66
C ASP A 778 5.80 -10.38 -4.94
N GLY A 779 4.50 -10.64 -4.78
CA GLY A 779 3.53 -10.76 -5.86
C GLY A 779 3.41 -12.17 -6.47
N TYR A 780 4.21 -13.13 -6.00
CA TYR A 780 4.20 -14.52 -6.47
C TYR A 780 3.67 -15.50 -5.40
N ALA A 781 3.30 -16.68 -5.88
CA ALA A 781 2.70 -17.77 -5.15
C ALA A 781 3.49 -19.06 -5.38
N THR A 782 3.84 -19.76 -4.30
CA THR A 782 4.57 -21.02 -4.39
C THR A 782 3.62 -22.18 -4.68
N SER A 783 3.93 -23.04 -5.65
CA SER A 783 3.14 -24.25 -5.90
C SER A 783 3.68 -25.46 -5.15
N VAL A 784 2.82 -26.12 -4.37
CA VAL A 784 3.17 -27.39 -3.66
C VAL A 784 3.49 -28.52 -4.63
N ILE A 785 2.89 -28.50 -5.82
CA ILE A 785 3.04 -29.57 -6.81
C ILE A 785 4.34 -29.41 -7.58
N THR A 786 4.51 -28.28 -8.26
CA THR A 786 5.63 -28.04 -9.16
C THR A 786 6.86 -27.51 -8.42
N GLY A 787 6.67 -26.89 -7.25
CA GLY A 787 7.72 -26.14 -6.58
C GLY A 787 8.09 -24.84 -7.30
N GLN A 788 7.32 -24.40 -8.30
CA GLN A 788 7.57 -23.16 -9.04
C GLN A 788 6.80 -21.98 -8.44
N CYS A 789 7.19 -20.77 -8.84
CA CYS A 789 6.54 -19.52 -8.47
C CYS A 789 5.64 -19.01 -9.59
N ASP A 790 4.34 -18.94 -9.32
CA ASP A 790 3.32 -18.38 -10.22
C ASP A 790 2.84 -17.02 -9.69
N LYS A 791 2.23 -16.18 -10.52
CA LYS A 791 1.68 -14.91 -10.02
C LYS A 791 0.59 -15.15 -8.97
N CYS A 792 0.65 -14.46 -7.83
CA CYS A 792 -0.41 -14.55 -6.83
C CYS A 792 -1.70 -13.92 -7.35
N LYS A 793 -2.81 -14.65 -7.19
CA LYS A 793 -4.16 -14.24 -7.64
C LYS A 793 -4.98 -13.56 -6.55
N ILE A 794 -4.51 -13.58 -5.31
CA ILE A 794 -5.20 -13.00 -4.15
C ILE A 794 -4.91 -11.50 -4.11
N GLN A 795 -5.97 -10.70 -4.13
CA GLN A 795 -5.84 -9.25 -4.05
C GLN A 795 -5.24 -8.84 -2.71
N TYR A 796 -4.34 -7.87 -2.74
CA TYR A 796 -3.63 -7.34 -1.56
C TYR A 796 -2.72 -8.33 -0.82
N ALA A 797 -2.50 -9.53 -1.34
CA ALA A 797 -1.50 -10.44 -0.84
C ALA A 797 -0.12 -10.10 -1.41
N LYS A 798 0.87 -9.99 -0.52
CA LYS A 798 2.27 -9.76 -0.85
C LYS A 798 2.96 -11.09 -1.18
N ILE A 799 2.75 -12.12 -0.38
CA ILE A 799 3.28 -13.47 -0.61
C ILE A 799 2.15 -14.47 -0.47
N CYS A 800 2.08 -15.42 -1.40
CA CYS A 800 1.09 -16.49 -1.37
C CYS A 800 1.76 -17.84 -1.40
N ILE A 801 1.13 -18.84 -0.79
CA ILE A 801 1.63 -20.20 -0.78
C ILE A 801 0.43 -21.11 -1.05
N GLU A 802 0.57 -22.05 -1.99
CA GLU A 802 -0.47 -23.06 -2.19
C GLU A 802 -0.56 -23.98 -0.96
N GLY A 803 -1.78 -24.28 -0.53
CA GLY A 803 -2.05 -25.17 0.60
C GLY A 803 -3.41 -25.87 0.45
N ASP A 804 -3.75 -26.68 1.45
CA ASP A 804 -5.07 -27.26 1.63
C ASP A 804 -6.00 -26.21 2.25
N PHE A 805 -6.94 -25.70 1.46
CA PHE A 805 -7.86 -24.61 1.85
C PHE A 805 -8.67 -24.92 3.11
N PHE A 806 -9.00 -26.20 3.35
CA PHE A 806 -9.77 -26.58 4.54
C PHE A 806 -8.91 -26.66 5.80
N LEU A 807 -7.61 -26.88 5.65
CA LEU A 807 -6.66 -26.98 6.76
C LEU A 807 -5.94 -25.65 7.04
N MET A 808 -5.89 -24.75 6.06
CA MET A 808 -5.03 -23.56 6.06
C MET A 808 -3.60 -23.91 6.47
N ASP A 809 -3.02 -24.86 5.76
CA ASP A 809 -1.72 -25.46 6.08
C ASP A 809 -0.59 -24.97 5.16
N GLU A 810 -0.75 -23.78 4.58
CA GLU A 810 0.27 -23.16 3.74
C GLU A 810 1.60 -22.95 4.50
N TRP A 811 1.53 -22.69 5.80
CA TRP A 811 2.69 -22.56 6.69
C TRP A 811 3.55 -23.82 6.75
N VAL A 812 2.99 -25.00 6.45
CA VAL A 812 3.74 -26.26 6.46
C VAL A 812 4.85 -26.26 5.41
N GLN A 813 4.71 -25.49 4.32
CA GLN A 813 5.79 -25.32 3.34
C GLN A 813 7.06 -24.74 3.96
N LEU A 814 6.93 -23.86 4.95
CA LEU A 814 8.06 -23.15 5.57
C LEU A 814 8.83 -23.97 6.60
N ILE A 815 8.23 -25.06 7.08
CA ILE A 815 8.87 -25.98 8.04
C ILE A 815 9.28 -27.31 7.41
N GLN A 816 9.21 -27.46 6.09
CA GLN A 816 9.54 -28.75 5.45
C GLN A 816 10.95 -29.23 5.77
N SER A 817 11.93 -28.34 5.82
CA SER A 817 13.32 -28.70 6.14
C SER A 817 13.48 -29.14 7.59
N PHE A 818 12.70 -28.56 8.50
CA PHE A 818 12.58 -29.05 9.87
C PHE A 818 11.95 -30.45 9.89
N LEU A 819 10.82 -30.66 9.20
CA LEU A 819 10.15 -31.97 9.12
C LEU A 819 11.06 -33.06 8.59
N MET A 820 11.84 -32.77 7.54
CA MET A 820 12.79 -33.70 6.92
C MET A 820 13.90 -34.15 7.87
N GLN A 821 14.29 -33.30 8.82
CA GLN A 821 15.37 -33.57 9.77
C GLN A 821 14.86 -34.12 11.12
N PHE A 822 13.65 -33.74 11.51
CA PHE A 822 13.07 -34.10 12.80
C PHE A 822 12.34 -35.45 12.77
N LEU A 823 11.61 -35.75 11.68
CA LEU A 823 10.76 -36.94 11.62
C LEU A 823 11.52 -38.17 11.10
N PRO A 824 11.36 -39.34 11.75
CA PRO A 824 11.85 -40.61 11.22
C PRO A 824 11.06 -40.96 9.94
N ASP A 825 11.77 -41.35 8.88
CA ASP A 825 11.23 -41.61 7.52
C ASP A 825 10.79 -40.35 6.73
N GLN A 826 11.76 -39.49 6.39
CA GLN A 826 11.75 -38.47 5.30
C GLN A 826 10.36 -38.07 4.78
N TYR A 827 9.55 -37.48 5.66
CA TYR A 827 8.15 -37.16 5.37
C TYR A 827 8.06 -36.15 4.23
N LEU A 828 7.41 -36.55 3.13
CA LEU A 828 6.99 -35.62 2.08
C LEU A 828 5.61 -35.08 2.45
N TYR A 829 5.47 -33.76 2.52
CA TYR A 829 4.19 -33.12 2.76
C TYR A 829 3.11 -33.69 1.80
N PRO A 830 2.06 -34.34 2.33
CA PRO A 830 1.04 -34.98 1.53
C PRO A 830 0.25 -33.91 0.80
N LYS A 831 0.32 -33.97 -0.53
CA LYS A 831 -0.48 -33.12 -1.40
C LYS A 831 -1.97 -33.28 -1.05
N PRO A 832 -2.77 -32.20 -1.11
CA PRO A 832 -4.23 -32.33 -1.01
C PRO A 832 -4.72 -33.42 -1.98
N GLU A 833 -5.54 -34.35 -1.49
CA GLU A 833 -5.98 -35.52 -2.29
C GLU A 833 -6.83 -35.12 -3.50
N LEU A 834 -7.52 -33.97 -3.41
CA LEU A 834 -8.36 -33.41 -4.45
C LEU A 834 -7.79 -32.06 -4.89
N GLU A 835 -7.66 -31.85 -6.20
CA GLU A 835 -7.20 -30.56 -6.76
C GLU A 835 -8.08 -29.38 -6.33
N LEU A 836 -9.36 -29.60 -6.04
CA LEU A 836 -10.31 -28.57 -5.59
C LEU A 836 -10.00 -28.03 -4.19
N MET A 837 -9.32 -28.82 -3.35
CA MET A 837 -8.91 -28.40 -2.00
C MET A 837 -7.62 -27.56 -2.04
N ARG A 838 -6.88 -27.61 -3.14
CA ARG A 838 -5.65 -26.83 -3.33
C ARG A 838 -6.01 -25.41 -3.76
N LYS A 839 -5.65 -24.42 -2.93
CA LYS A 839 -5.76 -23.00 -3.27
C LYS A 839 -4.51 -22.25 -2.86
N GLN A 840 -4.25 -21.13 -3.55
CA GLN A 840 -3.31 -20.13 -3.07
C GLN A 840 -3.90 -19.50 -1.81
N LEU A 841 -3.12 -19.45 -0.74
CA LEU A 841 -3.46 -18.82 0.52
C LEU A 841 -2.48 -17.67 0.79
N PRO A 842 -2.94 -16.54 1.34
CA PRO A 842 -2.08 -15.40 1.61
C PRO A 842 -1.21 -15.71 2.81
N PHE A 843 0.10 -15.81 2.60
CA PHE A 843 1.06 -15.97 3.69
C PHE A 843 1.42 -14.61 4.30
N GLU A 844 1.64 -13.61 3.44
CA GLU A 844 1.91 -12.22 3.85
C GLU A 844 1.02 -11.28 3.03
N CYS A 845 0.40 -10.28 3.67
CA CYS A 845 -0.39 -9.25 3.00
C CYS A 845 0.43 -7.95 2.84
N TYR A 846 0.05 -7.10 1.88
CA TYR A 846 0.64 -5.77 1.77
C TYR A 846 0.36 -4.92 3.04
N PRO A 847 1.19 -3.91 3.34
CA PRO A 847 0.97 -3.01 4.47
C PRO A 847 -0.45 -2.44 4.49
N GLY A 848 -1.08 -2.46 5.67
CA GLY A 848 -2.48 -2.05 5.85
C GLY A 848 -3.52 -3.15 5.59
N TYR A 849 -3.10 -4.39 5.31
CA TYR A 849 -3.98 -5.55 5.14
C TYR A 849 -3.52 -6.71 6.04
N LYS A 850 -4.45 -7.58 6.43
CA LYS A 850 -4.18 -8.85 7.14
C LYS A 850 -5.07 -9.96 6.61
N PRO A 851 -4.62 -11.24 6.68
CA PRO A 851 -5.45 -12.37 6.27
C PRO A 851 -6.68 -12.49 7.18
N ASP A 852 -7.81 -12.86 6.62
CA ASP A 852 -9.02 -13.24 7.35
C ASP A 852 -9.11 -14.77 7.56
N HIS A 853 -10.17 -15.22 8.22
CA HIS A 853 -10.45 -16.63 8.47
C HIS A 853 -10.77 -17.44 7.19
N THR A 854 -11.03 -16.77 6.06
CA THR A 854 -11.30 -17.39 4.76
C THR A 854 -10.11 -17.37 3.80
N GLY A 855 -8.96 -16.83 4.23
CA GLY A 855 -7.74 -16.78 3.43
C GLY A 855 -7.75 -15.65 2.39
N PHE A 856 -8.33 -14.50 2.70
CA PHE A 856 -8.17 -13.27 1.90
C PHE A 856 -7.48 -12.17 2.69
N CYS A 857 -6.69 -11.33 2.02
CA CYS A 857 -6.14 -10.12 2.61
C CYS A 857 -7.19 -9.02 2.63
N ILE A 858 -7.77 -8.77 3.80
CA ILE A 858 -8.74 -7.69 4.01
C ILE A 858 -8.05 -6.50 4.68
N LYS A 859 -8.62 -5.30 4.46
CA LYS A 859 -8.06 -4.06 4.99
C LYS A 859 -8.05 -4.11 6.52
N TYR A 860 -6.86 -3.98 7.09
CA TYR A 860 -6.66 -3.87 8.53
C TYR A 860 -7.03 -2.46 9.02
N CYS A 861 -7.15 -2.29 10.33
CA CYS A 861 -7.36 -0.95 10.90
C CYS A 861 -6.22 -0.01 10.52
N ASP A 862 -6.52 1.28 10.45
CA ASP A 862 -5.51 2.30 10.20
C ASP A 862 -4.49 2.38 11.35
N SER A 863 -3.42 3.14 11.13
CA SER A 863 -2.36 3.37 12.13
C SER A 863 -2.86 4.10 13.37
N ASP A 864 -3.99 4.82 13.27
CA ASP A 864 -4.56 5.54 14.39
C ASP A 864 -5.22 4.56 15.37
N CYS A 865 -5.59 3.36 14.91
CA CYS A 865 -6.12 2.31 15.76
C CYS A 865 -5.05 1.66 16.65
N LEU A 866 -5.20 1.84 17.97
CA LEU A 866 -4.30 1.25 18.98
C LEU A 866 -4.48 -0.26 19.12
N GLN A 867 -5.70 -0.76 18.92
CA GLN A 867 -6.01 -2.19 18.97
C GLN A 867 -7.10 -2.53 17.96
N CYS A 868 -6.80 -3.48 17.08
CA CYS A 868 -7.66 -3.88 15.97
C CYS A 868 -7.99 -5.38 16.06
N VAL A 869 -9.26 -5.72 15.88
CA VAL A 869 -9.75 -7.12 15.96
C VAL A 869 -10.61 -7.45 14.75
N LEU A 870 -10.68 -8.73 14.37
CA LEU A 870 -11.59 -9.20 13.32
C LEU A 870 -13.03 -9.13 13.84
N ASN A 871 -13.92 -8.49 13.08
CA ASN A 871 -15.33 -8.41 13.46
C ASN A 871 -15.99 -9.79 13.32
N GLN A 872 -16.60 -10.28 14.40
CA GLN A 872 -17.29 -11.57 14.40
C GLN A 872 -18.65 -11.51 13.68
N ASP A 873 -19.31 -10.35 13.68
CA ASP A 873 -20.64 -10.17 13.09
C ASP A 873 -20.59 -9.92 11.59
N THR A 874 -19.51 -9.28 11.11
CA THR A 874 -19.23 -9.10 9.69
C THR A 874 -17.90 -9.76 9.34
N PRO A 875 -17.90 -11.07 8.97
CA PRO A 875 -16.70 -11.91 8.84
C PRO A 875 -15.55 -11.37 7.95
N ASN A 876 -15.78 -10.30 7.18
CA ASN A 876 -14.85 -9.75 6.20
C ASN A 876 -14.33 -8.34 6.54
N SER A 877 -14.35 -7.93 7.81
CA SER A 877 -13.88 -6.60 8.21
C SER A 877 -13.15 -6.61 9.55
N TYR A 878 -12.08 -5.83 9.63
CA TYR A 878 -11.45 -5.48 10.90
C TYR A 878 -12.15 -4.28 11.55
N GLN A 879 -12.35 -4.34 12.86
CA GLN A 879 -12.88 -3.25 13.67
C GLN A 879 -11.82 -2.74 14.64
N CYS A 880 -11.75 -1.42 14.78
CA CYS A 880 -10.91 -0.81 15.78
C CYS A 880 -11.60 -0.87 17.14
N VAL A 881 -11.00 -1.53 18.12
CA VAL A 881 -11.54 -1.63 19.49
C VAL A 881 -10.93 -0.59 20.43
N GLN A 882 -9.79 -0.01 20.07
CA GLN A 882 -9.15 1.03 20.87
C GLN A 882 -8.59 2.12 19.98
N CYS A 883 -9.03 3.35 20.22
CA CYS A 883 -8.67 4.53 19.45
C CYS A 883 -7.75 5.47 20.25
N PRO A 884 -7.03 6.39 19.59
CA PRO A 884 -6.23 7.38 20.28
C PRO A 884 -7.15 8.38 20.98
N LEU A 885 -6.59 9.20 21.86
CA LEU A 885 -7.38 10.21 22.57
C LEU A 885 -7.75 11.38 21.62
N ASN A 886 -8.93 11.97 21.80
CA ASN A 886 -9.45 13.07 20.99
C ASN A 886 -8.71 14.41 21.25
N TYR A 887 -9.17 15.50 20.63
CA TYR A 887 -8.62 16.86 20.82
C TYR A 887 -8.52 17.28 22.29
N TYR A 888 -9.48 16.85 23.12
CA TYR A 888 -9.52 17.09 24.58
C TYR A 888 -8.86 15.97 25.40
N LYS A 889 -8.11 15.08 24.75
CA LYS A 889 -7.48 13.89 25.34
C LYS A 889 -8.46 12.96 26.08
N SER A 890 -9.74 12.96 25.70
CA SER A 890 -10.72 11.96 26.12
C SER A 890 -10.70 10.78 25.14
N PRO A 891 -11.06 9.55 25.56
CA PRO A 891 -11.09 8.42 24.64
C PRO A 891 -11.99 8.70 23.43
N ILE A 892 -11.49 8.43 22.22
CA ILE A 892 -12.35 8.38 21.04
C ILE A 892 -13.15 7.08 21.16
N ILE A 893 -14.45 7.22 21.37
CA ILE A 893 -15.35 6.08 21.62
C ILE A 893 -16.14 5.66 20.37
N SER A 894 -15.83 6.21 19.20
CA SER A 894 -16.48 5.86 17.92
C SER A 894 -15.47 5.37 16.89
N SER A 895 -15.81 4.29 16.18
CA SER A 895 -15.06 3.80 15.03
C SER A 895 -16.00 3.40 13.91
N GLU A 896 -15.59 3.61 12.66
CA GLU A 896 -16.30 3.16 11.47
C GLU A 896 -15.32 2.47 10.53
N SER A 897 -15.63 1.23 10.15
CA SER A 897 -14.83 0.43 9.20
C SER A 897 -13.33 0.34 9.56
N GLY A 898 -13.01 0.13 10.84
CA GLY A 898 -11.63 0.01 11.31
C GLY A 898 -10.89 1.35 11.45
N LYS A 899 -11.58 2.49 11.30
CA LYS A 899 -11.01 3.83 11.50
C LYS A 899 -11.57 4.49 12.76
N CYS A 900 -10.74 5.22 13.46
CA CYS A 900 -11.15 6.03 14.60
C CYS A 900 -11.88 7.30 14.14
N MET A 901 -13.16 7.44 14.51
CA MET A 901 -13.96 8.60 14.10
C MET A 901 -13.68 9.81 14.99
N GLN A 902 -13.34 10.95 14.39
CA GLN A 902 -13.23 12.22 15.11
C GLN A 902 -14.60 12.90 15.21
N CYS A 903 -15.12 13.03 16.42
CA CYS A 903 -16.40 13.70 16.69
C CYS A 903 -16.26 15.23 16.75
N PRO A 904 -17.36 15.98 16.56
CA PRO A 904 -17.40 17.42 16.86
C PRO A 904 -16.91 17.72 18.28
N GLN A 905 -16.35 18.91 18.52
CA GLN A 905 -15.72 19.27 19.81
C GLN A 905 -16.61 19.07 21.05
N LEU A 906 -17.91 19.34 20.92
CA LEU A 906 -18.89 19.19 22.02
C LEU A 906 -19.42 17.76 22.16
N CYS A 907 -18.89 16.82 21.37
CA CYS A 907 -19.41 15.49 21.24
C CYS A 907 -18.35 14.43 21.56
N GLN A 908 -18.69 13.50 22.46
CA GLN A 908 -17.83 12.40 22.85
C GLN A 908 -18.07 11.15 21.97
N LEU A 909 -19.34 10.82 21.71
CA LEU A 909 -19.76 9.71 20.83
C LEU A 909 -20.55 10.25 19.66
N CYS A 910 -20.16 9.91 18.43
CA CYS A 910 -20.83 10.37 17.23
C CYS A 910 -21.02 9.29 16.18
N GLN A 911 -21.97 9.52 15.27
CA GLN A 911 -22.32 8.65 14.16
C GLN A 911 -22.45 9.44 12.86
N SER A 912 -22.05 8.86 11.73
CA SER A 912 -22.16 9.46 10.40
C SER A 912 -23.61 9.76 10.00
N ARG A 913 -23.85 10.89 9.33
CA ARG A 913 -25.15 11.24 8.73
C ARG A 913 -25.20 10.83 7.27
N THR A 914 -26.40 10.53 6.79
CA THR A 914 -26.64 10.41 5.35
C THR A 914 -26.62 11.80 4.69
N GLU A 915 -26.28 11.86 3.40
CA GLU A 915 -26.32 13.13 2.65
C GLU A 915 -27.69 13.80 2.68
N GLN A 916 -28.77 13.02 2.69
CA GLN A 916 -30.13 13.55 2.74
C GLN A 916 -30.43 14.24 4.07
N GLU A 917 -30.01 13.65 5.19
CA GLU A 917 -30.15 14.28 6.52
C GLU A 917 -29.38 15.58 6.60
N ILE A 918 -28.16 15.61 6.05
CA ILE A 918 -27.33 16.82 5.98
C ILE A 918 -28.07 17.91 5.20
N LYS A 919 -28.60 17.57 4.01
CA LYS A 919 -29.37 18.50 3.17
C LYS A 919 -30.66 18.99 3.84
N ASN A 920 -31.34 18.15 4.62
CA ASN A 920 -32.55 18.54 5.36
C ASN A 920 -32.26 19.52 6.49
N ILE A 921 -31.12 19.35 7.18
CA ILE A 921 -30.68 20.26 8.25
C ILE A 921 -30.15 21.57 7.67
N ASN A 922 -29.31 21.48 6.63
CA ASN A 922 -28.77 22.63 5.93
C ASN A 922 -28.54 22.29 4.44
N PRO A 923 -29.43 22.71 3.53
CA PRO A 923 -29.34 22.37 2.11
C PRO A 923 -28.12 22.98 1.39
N TYR A 924 -27.43 23.94 2.03
CA TYR A 924 -26.26 24.61 1.48
C TYR A 924 -24.94 24.12 2.09
N PHE A 925 -24.96 23.12 2.97
CA PHE A 925 -23.74 22.60 3.59
C PHE A 925 -22.92 21.76 2.60
N VAL A 926 -21.67 22.13 2.37
CA VAL A 926 -20.74 21.40 1.49
C VAL A 926 -19.89 20.45 2.33
N VAL A 927 -20.03 19.15 2.08
CA VAL A 927 -19.27 18.11 2.75
C VAL A 927 -17.89 17.96 2.08
N THR A 928 -16.84 18.17 2.86
CA THR A 928 -15.43 17.96 2.49
C THR A 928 -14.77 17.15 3.62
N ASP A 929 -13.57 16.62 3.41
CA ASP A 929 -12.83 15.89 4.46
C ASP A 929 -12.63 16.72 5.74
N GLN A 930 -12.57 18.05 5.62
CA GLN A 930 -12.43 18.95 6.77
C GLN A 930 -13.76 19.24 7.47
N THR A 931 -14.87 19.25 6.72
CA THR A 931 -16.19 19.61 7.24
C THR A 931 -17.03 18.40 7.65
N ILE A 932 -16.65 17.18 7.22
CA ILE A 932 -17.41 15.94 7.45
C ILE A 932 -17.64 15.66 8.94
N LYS A 933 -16.66 15.95 9.81
CA LYS A 933 -16.80 15.77 11.26
C LYS A 933 -17.96 16.57 11.87
N TYR A 934 -18.29 17.74 11.30
CA TYR A 934 -19.41 18.56 11.78
C TYR A 934 -20.78 18.08 11.29
N THR A 935 -20.79 17.12 10.36
CA THR A 935 -22.03 16.51 9.87
C THR A 935 -22.51 15.38 10.78
N TYR A 936 -21.67 14.88 11.69
CA TYR A 936 -22.02 13.73 12.51
C TYR A 936 -23.15 14.01 13.52
N LYS A 937 -23.96 12.98 13.79
CA LYS A 937 -24.93 12.95 14.89
C LYS A 937 -24.17 12.81 16.20
N CYS A 938 -24.50 13.60 17.20
CA CYS A 938 -23.96 13.46 18.53
C CYS A 938 -24.86 12.58 19.40
N LEU A 939 -24.30 11.47 19.87
CA LEU A 939 -24.98 10.47 20.70
C LEU A 939 -24.66 10.66 22.19
N GLU A 940 -23.44 11.12 22.49
CA GLU A 940 -22.99 11.41 23.86
C GLU A 940 -22.24 12.73 23.88
N LYS A 941 -22.61 13.61 24.82
CA LYS A 941 -21.97 14.92 24.97
C LYS A 941 -20.59 14.78 25.61
N ALA A 942 -19.71 15.73 25.32
CA ALA A 942 -18.46 15.85 26.08
C ALA A 942 -18.74 16.06 27.59
N PRO A 943 -17.80 15.69 28.50
CA PRO A 943 -18.00 15.70 29.94
C PRO A 943 -18.00 17.13 30.53
N ASP A 944 -19.02 17.91 30.17
CA ASP A 944 -19.31 19.25 30.67
C ASP A 944 -20.83 19.34 30.93
N GLU A 945 -21.20 19.85 32.10
CA GLU A 945 -22.60 19.96 32.52
C GLU A 945 -23.39 20.93 31.65
N ASN A 946 -22.72 21.94 31.09
CA ASN A 946 -23.31 22.98 30.25
C ASN A 946 -23.53 22.56 28.80
N ILE A 947 -23.05 21.37 28.39
CA ILE A 947 -23.31 20.87 27.04
C ILE A 947 -24.66 20.14 27.04
N VAL A 948 -25.48 20.41 26.03
CA VAL A 948 -26.78 19.74 25.81
C VAL A 948 -26.83 19.25 24.36
N ILE A 949 -27.44 18.09 24.13
CA ILE A 949 -27.69 17.58 22.78
C ILE A 949 -29.13 17.95 22.39
N ASP A 950 -29.27 18.60 21.24
CA ASP A 950 -30.58 18.78 20.59
C ASP A 950 -31.17 17.39 20.30
N PRO A 951 -32.27 16.99 20.94
CA PRO A 951 -32.77 15.61 20.85
C PRO A 951 -33.33 15.28 19.46
N TYR A 952 -33.67 16.28 18.65
CA TYR A 952 -34.25 16.06 17.32
C TYR A 952 -33.19 16.01 16.24
N ASN A 953 -32.26 16.96 16.30
CA ASN A 953 -31.20 17.03 15.31
C ASN A 953 -29.98 16.21 15.72
N ASN A 954 -29.83 15.79 16.98
CA ASN A 954 -28.63 15.17 17.53
C ASN A 954 -27.39 16.06 17.32
N ILE A 955 -27.51 17.35 17.63
CA ILE A 955 -26.42 18.33 17.53
C ILE A 955 -26.08 18.80 18.95
N ALA A 956 -24.84 18.61 19.38
CA ALA A 956 -24.36 19.11 20.67
C ALA A 956 -24.18 20.62 20.61
N LYS A 957 -24.66 21.31 21.65
CA LYS A 957 -24.58 22.77 21.83
C LYS A 957 -24.12 23.07 23.25
N TYR A 958 -23.37 24.14 23.42
CA TYR A 958 -22.98 24.65 24.73
C TYR A 958 -24.05 25.65 25.21
N CYS A 959 -24.54 25.48 26.43
CA CYS A 959 -25.64 26.24 27.00
C CYS A 959 -25.18 26.91 28.30
N GLU A 960 -25.28 28.24 28.40
CA GLU A 960 -24.92 28.95 29.64
C GLU A 960 -25.96 28.77 30.76
N ASN A 961 -27.13 28.22 30.44
CA ASN A 961 -28.19 27.92 31.39
C ASN A 961 -28.77 26.50 31.18
N SER A 962 -29.36 25.93 32.23
CA SER A 962 -29.88 24.56 32.28
C SER A 962 -31.05 24.26 31.32
N ILE A 963 -31.63 25.28 30.70
CA ILE A 963 -32.84 25.16 29.87
C ILE A 963 -32.49 25.32 28.37
N CYS A 964 -31.26 25.73 28.05
CA CYS A 964 -30.73 25.89 26.69
C CYS A 964 -31.65 26.63 25.72
N THR A 965 -32.38 27.65 26.21
CA THR A 965 -33.32 28.48 25.42
C THR A 965 -32.64 29.64 24.70
N ASP A 966 -31.32 29.75 24.81
CA ASP A 966 -30.58 30.89 24.30
C ASP A 966 -30.18 30.59 22.85
N ASN A 967 -30.77 31.32 21.90
CA ASN A 967 -30.36 31.27 20.51
C ASN A 967 -29.41 32.44 20.20
N ILE A 968 -28.40 32.15 19.38
CA ILE A 968 -27.47 33.16 18.88
C ILE A 968 -28.14 33.91 17.73
N GLN A 969 -28.49 35.18 17.93
CA GLN A 969 -28.89 36.06 16.84
C GLN A 969 -27.65 36.80 16.30
N TYR A 970 -27.37 36.62 15.02
CA TYR A 970 -26.37 37.41 14.30
C TYR A 970 -27.03 38.68 13.75
N GLN A 971 -26.63 39.84 14.24
CA GLN A 971 -26.88 41.09 13.50
C GLN A 971 -25.87 41.16 12.36
N VAL A 972 -26.27 40.75 11.16
CA VAL A 972 -25.55 41.15 9.95
C VAL A 972 -25.77 42.64 9.80
N ILE A 973 -24.79 43.45 10.22
CA ILE A 973 -24.73 44.84 9.80
C ILE A 973 -24.52 44.77 8.28
N LYS A 974 -25.61 44.88 7.52
CA LYS A 974 -25.52 45.31 6.13
C LYS A 974 -24.94 46.70 6.19
N ILE A 975 -23.63 46.80 6.05
CA ILE A 975 -22.99 48.03 5.63
C ILE A 975 -23.50 48.22 4.20
N TYR A 976 -24.64 48.89 4.05
CA TYR A 976 -24.92 49.62 2.83
C TYR A 976 -23.84 50.70 2.77
N ASP A 977 -22.74 50.35 2.12
CA ASP A 977 -21.75 51.33 1.76
C ASP A 977 -22.45 52.31 0.81
N HIS A 978 -22.80 53.47 1.34
CA HIS A 978 -23.42 54.57 0.61
C HIS A 978 -22.51 55.10 -0.52
N SER A 979 -21.30 54.55 -0.67
CA SER A 979 -20.37 54.79 -1.78
C SER A 979 -20.77 54.16 -3.12
N LEU A 980 -21.68 53.18 -3.15
CA LEU A 980 -22.12 52.51 -4.40
C LEU A 980 -23.44 53.03 -4.97
N MET A 981 -24.03 54.07 -4.37
CA MET A 981 -25.24 54.72 -4.87
C MET A 981 -24.97 55.89 -5.85
N LEU A 982 -23.85 55.85 -6.58
CA LEU A 982 -23.59 56.78 -7.70
C LEU A 982 -23.53 56.11 -9.08
N ILE A 983 -23.51 54.77 -9.16
CA ILE A 983 -23.34 54.06 -10.45
C ILE A 983 -24.67 53.53 -11.03
N VAL A 984 -25.77 53.54 -10.26
CA VAL A 984 -27.10 53.10 -10.75
C VAL A 984 -27.98 54.27 -11.25
N ILE A 985 -27.56 55.53 -11.11
CA ILE A 985 -28.31 56.70 -11.64
C ILE A 985 -27.93 57.05 -13.09
N ILE A 986 -26.88 56.45 -13.68
CA ILE A 986 -26.46 56.77 -15.05
C ILE A 986 -27.01 55.78 -16.11
N VAL A 987 -27.56 54.63 -15.73
CA VAL A 987 -28.05 53.62 -16.69
C VAL A 987 -29.55 53.73 -17.01
N SER A 988 -30.29 54.64 -16.36
CA SER A 988 -31.71 54.91 -16.67
C SER A 988 -31.96 56.19 -17.49
N LEU A 989 -30.94 56.81 -18.09
CA LEU A 989 -31.11 58.06 -18.88
C LEU A 989 -30.69 58.01 -20.35
N PHE A 990 -30.12 56.93 -20.88
CA PHE A 990 -29.80 56.88 -22.32
C PHE A 990 -30.01 55.49 -22.94
N SER A 991 -31.25 55.21 -23.32
CA SER A 991 -31.56 54.70 -24.67
C SER A 991 -33.06 54.76 -24.96
N TYR A 992 -33.47 55.84 -25.64
CA TYR A 992 -34.48 55.74 -26.68
C TYR A 992 -33.78 56.06 -28.01
N ASN A 993 -34.02 55.19 -29.00
CA ASN A 993 -33.61 55.23 -30.41
C ASN A 993 -32.21 54.68 -30.80
N GLY A 994 -32.23 53.52 -31.47
CA GLY A 994 -31.50 53.37 -32.73
C GLY A 994 -30.53 52.19 -32.89
N PHE A 995 -31.07 51.06 -33.37
CA PHE A 995 -30.49 50.19 -34.42
C PHE A 995 -29.27 49.27 -34.18
N HIS A 996 -29.60 47.96 -34.17
CA HIS A 996 -29.08 46.82 -34.96
C HIS A 996 -27.84 45.98 -34.59
N MET A 997 -28.13 44.66 -34.54
CA MET A 997 -27.34 43.49 -34.99
C MET A 997 -26.15 43.06 -34.09
N ILE A 998 -25.84 41.79 -33.77
CA ILE A 998 -26.34 40.43 -34.04
C ILE A 998 -25.45 39.46 -33.18
N ILE A 999 -25.99 38.33 -32.71
CA ILE A 999 -25.32 37.04 -32.36
C ILE A 999 -24.48 36.96 -31.05
N MET A 1000 -25.03 36.27 -30.02
CA MET A 1000 -24.60 34.95 -29.50
C MET A 1000 -23.07 34.81 -29.26
N ALA A 1001 -22.58 34.93 -28.03
CA ALA A 1001 -22.58 33.91 -26.96
C ALA A 1001 -21.86 32.59 -27.33
N HIS A 1002 -20.57 32.48 -26.99
CA HIS A 1002 -20.07 31.37 -26.17
C HIS A 1002 -18.63 31.59 -25.68
N LYS A 1003 -18.46 31.42 -24.36
CA LYS A 1003 -17.38 30.74 -23.63
C LYS A 1003 -15.89 31.18 -23.78
N LEU A 1004 -15.28 31.22 -22.59
CA LEU A 1004 -13.93 30.81 -22.19
C LEU A 1004 -12.90 31.90 -21.83
N ASN A 1005 -12.44 31.72 -20.59
CA ASN A 1005 -11.11 31.92 -20.03
C ASN A 1005 -10.61 33.33 -19.68
N TRP A 1006 -10.69 33.58 -18.38
CA TRP A 1006 -9.80 34.44 -17.62
C TRP A 1006 -8.44 33.75 -17.42
N ILE A 1007 -7.36 34.34 -17.95
CA ILE A 1007 -5.97 34.16 -17.49
C ILE A 1007 -5.27 35.53 -17.56
N MET A 1008 -4.60 35.88 -16.45
CA MET A 1008 -3.51 36.85 -16.26
C MET A 1008 -3.76 38.35 -16.47
N LEU A 1009 -3.51 39.14 -15.41
CA LEU A 1009 -2.35 40.07 -15.32
C LEU A 1009 -2.41 40.93 -14.05
N ILE A 1010 -1.38 40.83 -13.20
CA ILE A 1010 -0.78 41.91 -12.37
C ILE A 1010 0.63 41.37 -12.01
N ASN A 1011 1.78 42.04 -12.11
CA ASN A 1011 2.21 43.30 -12.74
C ASN A 1011 3.76 43.23 -12.82
N GLN A 1012 4.35 43.80 -13.87
CA GLN A 1012 5.70 44.37 -13.85
C GLN A 1012 5.70 45.66 -13.00
N VAL A 1013 6.83 46.00 -12.36
CA VAL A 1013 7.56 47.29 -12.46
C VAL A 1013 8.90 47.08 -11.70
N GLU A 1014 10.06 46.92 -12.35
CA GLU A 1014 10.95 47.91 -12.98
C GLU A 1014 11.90 48.62 -11.99
N LEU A 1015 13.23 48.38 -12.08
CA LEU A 1015 14.25 49.34 -12.55
C LEU A 1015 15.69 48.97 -12.12
N VAL A 1016 16.57 48.97 -13.14
CA VAL A 1016 18.04 48.81 -13.21
C VAL A 1016 18.60 47.39 -13.22
#